data_AF-A0A8H7WUP1-F1
#
_entry.id   AF-A0A8H7WUP1-F1
#
_cell.length_a   1.000
_cell.length_b   1.000
_cell.length_c   1.000
_cell.angle_alpha   90.00
_cell.angle_beta   90.00
_cell.angle_gamma   90.00
#
_symmetry.space_group_name_H-M   'P 1'
#
loop_
_entity.id
_entity.type
_entity.pdbx_description
1 polymer ?
#
loop_
_entity_poly.entity_id
_entity_poly.type
_entity_poly.pdbx_seq_one_letter_code
_entity_poly.pdbx_strand_id
1 'polypeptide(L)'
;MGIDFGTTNTSVSFVVHGINERNPRVSSKEVKHIINWPQDGNAGARAQVPTELWYSPAPILRDTSTDHSQTSNSEEETEDDDQPRRGQSEGHQQLPFSPFEAYRDSFHHAIGSNKYKGWSPINEEATEHLWGYQVQYQKYRSSTDRDIMGHIDRPKLLLVGTEWTHGDRKRLRPRLKYLIKRGIIRKYGDLNAMEPGDLKDVLVDYFVEILGHSKQQLIEREGYTPECPVTFSLTVPSFWSAHSSRMLQSAVQAAIKATDFGNLVHGSVENVFIVSEPEAAATFLLDNTHTMLYCIFTVTNSYPLRLYTEVGQLNGDNCGASYLNDAFEKRLLKRLEDEHYLDSNGETREDIVRYATLEFEHRDKRLVDIARRPVGEVKIPGLLGDDQRRLRGLEPKNFKPGYVLLNRDDYDEMFMPCLQRIAAVLQKQIDGALQLGINIKKVFLIGGFGAAPSLRSFLRKYLLELARKRMLNYDIELLFTNEQDSITAIASGATIRALSLEHGPKRKAVSSFGFPRTEPYQPEAATGHREADIKIDSFDGCSYASVIDYFLHKKSYPPYVGIGPSGAHKLLTSPRKKFICREILFVNDSDKTKSSYNVNHVINAGAEKAGRLVVDMTYLRDEGHISPTIPEPNEYGVVLGRPHYRVTYDLVPVVEGRDLKYVAMYPASDNGEVMKAGQISIAAAFNPGTG
;
A
#
# COMPACT_ATOMS: atom_id res chain seq x y z
N MET A 1 -6.39 -16.60 -4.25
CA MET A 1 -6.02 -15.61 -5.28
C MET A 1 -4.73 -14.91 -4.88
N GLY A 2 -3.72 -14.90 -5.74
CA GLY A 2 -2.47 -14.18 -5.55
C GLY A 2 -2.45 -12.86 -6.30
N ILE A 3 -2.04 -11.78 -5.64
CA ILE A 3 -2.00 -10.42 -6.18
C ILE A 3 -0.55 -9.93 -6.13
N ASP A 4 0.00 -9.61 -7.31
CA ASP A 4 1.28 -8.94 -7.45
C ASP A 4 1.08 -7.46 -7.78
N PHE A 5 1.16 -6.60 -6.76
CA PHE A 5 1.08 -5.16 -6.91
C PHE A 5 2.43 -4.61 -7.40
N GLY A 6 2.68 -4.69 -8.70
CA GLY A 6 3.94 -4.20 -9.27
C GLY A 6 3.97 -2.67 -9.44
N THR A 7 5.19 -2.13 -9.54
CA THR A 7 5.42 -0.68 -9.72
C THR A 7 4.79 -0.15 -11.01
N THR A 8 4.86 -0.90 -12.10
CA THR A 8 4.35 -0.48 -13.42
C THR A 8 3.12 -1.25 -13.83
N ASN A 9 3.07 -2.56 -13.54
CA ASN A 9 1.92 -3.40 -13.83
C ASN A 9 1.58 -4.27 -12.63
N THR A 10 0.30 -4.53 -12.44
CA THR A 10 -0.24 -5.49 -11.48
C THR A 10 -0.65 -6.77 -12.20
N SER A 11 -0.48 -7.92 -11.57
CA SER A 11 -1.06 -9.19 -12.03
C SER A 11 -1.87 -9.87 -10.93
N VAL A 12 -2.90 -10.60 -11.33
CA VAL A 12 -3.74 -11.38 -10.42
C VAL A 12 -3.84 -12.80 -10.96
N SER A 13 -3.44 -13.77 -10.15
CA SER A 13 -3.53 -15.19 -10.43
C SER A 13 -4.48 -15.88 -9.46
N PHE A 14 -5.08 -16.98 -9.88
CA PHE A 14 -6.01 -17.73 -9.05
C PHE A 14 -6.00 -19.22 -9.39
N VAL A 15 -6.53 -19.99 -8.44
CA VAL A 15 -6.77 -21.42 -8.52
C VAL A 15 -8.13 -21.65 -7.87
N VAL A 16 -8.90 -22.59 -8.43
CA VAL A 16 -10.17 -23.05 -7.89
C VAL A 16 -10.00 -24.51 -7.49
N HIS A 17 -10.42 -24.87 -6.28
CA HIS A 17 -10.36 -26.25 -5.78
C HIS A 17 -11.58 -26.55 -4.90
N GLY A 18 -11.82 -27.83 -4.61
CA GLY A 18 -12.94 -28.24 -3.76
C GLY A 18 -12.77 -27.77 -2.31
N ILE A 19 -13.84 -27.31 -1.67
CA ILE A 19 -13.81 -26.79 -0.29
C ILE A 19 -13.33 -27.83 0.75
N ASN A 20 -13.49 -29.11 0.45
CA ASN A 20 -13.10 -30.22 1.32
C ASN A 20 -11.62 -30.63 1.14
N GLU A 21 -10.92 -30.07 0.16
CA GLU A 21 -9.50 -30.34 -0.08
C GLU A 21 -8.65 -29.44 0.81
N ARG A 22 -8.16 -29.98 1.92
CA ARG A 22 -7.42 -29.20 2.93
C ARG A 22 -6.04 -28.71 2.47
N ASN A 23 -5.42 -29.39 1.50
CA ASN A 23 -4.09 -29.07 0.94
C ASN A 23 -4.05 -29.51 -0.54
N PRO A 24 -4.76 -28.80 -1.44
CA PRO A 24 -4.79 -29.16 -2.85
C PRO A 24 -3.37 -29.04 -3.44
N ARG A 25 -2.89 -30.10 -4.10
CA ARG A 25 -1.62 -30.05 -4.82
C ARG A 25 -1.87 -29.50 -6.20
N VAL A 26 -1.44 -28.28 -6.44
CA VAL A 26 -1.71 -27.56 -7.68
C VAL A 26 -0.39 -27.23 -8.33
N SER A 27 -0.22 -27.67 -9.58
CA SER A 27 0.95 -27.33 -10.36
C SER A 27 0.88 -25.90 -10.90
N SER A 28 2.03 -25.31 -11.20
CA SER A 28 2.14 -23.98 -11.79
C SER A 28 1.40 -23.83 -13.12
N LYS A 29 1.14 -24.94 -13.82
CA LYS A 29 0.37 -24.98 -15.07
C LYS A 29 -1.14 -24.90 -14.87
N GLU A 30 -1.63 -25.20 -13.66
CA GLU A 30 -3.05 -25.14 -13.31
C GLU A 30 -3.45 -23.76 -12.77
N VAL A 31 -2.46 -22.91 -12.50
CA VAL A 31 -2.70 -21.52 -12.09
C VAL A 31 -3.25 -20.73 -13.26
N LYS A 32 -4.42 -20.12 -13.07
CA LYS A 32 -5.08 -19.25 -14.04
C LYS A 32 -4.79 -17.78 -13.72
N HIS A 33 -5.04 -16.90 -14.70
CA HIS A 33 -4.80 -15.47 -14.57
C HIS A 33 -6.05 -14.67 -14.91
N ILE A 34 -6.21 -13.53 -14.24
CA ILE A 34 -7.20 -12.52 -14.60
C ILE A 34 -6.72 -11.81 -15.87
N ILE A 35 -7.56 -11.82 -16.90
CA ILE A 35 -7.26 -11.30 -18.24
C ILE A 35 -8.38 -10.34 -18.69
N ASN A 36 -8.59 -10.10 -19.99
CA ASN A 36 -9.69 -9.24 -20.51
C ASN A 36 -9.80 -7.85 -19.86
N TRP A 37 -8.69 -7.23 -19.49
CA TRP A 37 -8.70 -5.90 -18.89
C TRP A 37 -9.34 -4.88 -19.83
N PRO A 38 -10.11 -3.90 -19.32
CA PRO A 38 -10.72 -2.87 -20.15
C PRO A 38 -9.68 -2.14 -21.00
N GLN A 39 -9.94 -2.02 -22.31
CA GLN A 39 -9.06 -1.36 -23.28
C GLN A 39 -7.63 -1.93 -23.39
N ASP A 40 -7.43 -3.23 -23.11
CA ASP A 40 -6.09 -3.85 -23.17
C ASP A 40 -5.38 -3.76 -24.53
N GLY A 41 -6.14 -3.50 -25.60
CA GLY A 41 -5.63 -3.37 -26.96
C GLY A 41 -5.04 -4.66 -27.53
N ASN A 42 -5.36 -5.82 -26.93
CA ASN A 42 -4.80 -7.11 -27.30
C ASN A 42 -5.84 -8.26 -27.18
N ALA A 43 -7.09 -7.97 -27.55
CA ALA A 43 -8.20 -8.91 -27.55
C ALA A 43 -8.39 -9.64 -26.19
N GLY A 44 -8.06 -8.96 -25.09
CA GLY A 44 -8.19 -9.51 -23.75
C GLY A 44 -7.09 -10.50 -23.34
N ALA A 45 -6.01 -10.65 -24.09
CA ALA A 45 -4.98 -11.66 -23.80
C ALA A 45 -3.95 -11.24 -22.73
N ARG A 46 -3.93 -9.97 -22.29
CA ARG A 46 -2.93 -9.50 -21.30
C ARG A 46 -3.26 -9.99 -19.90
N ALA A 47 -2.31 -10.66 -19.23
CA ALA A 47 -2.43 -11.11 -17.83
C ALA A 47 -1.93 -10.07 -16.80
N GLN A 48 -1.55 -8.89 -17.27
CA GLN A 48 -1.09 -7.76 -16.49
C GLN A 48 -1.90 -6.52 -16.86
N VAL A 49 -2.05 -5.60 -15.91
CA VAL A 49 -2.70 -4.31 -16.10
C VAL A 49 -1.83 -3.19 -15.53
N PRO A 50 -1.73 -2.01 -16.18
CA PRO A 50 -0.92 -0.90 -15.68
C PRO A 50 -1.36 -0.43 -14.29
N THR A 51 -0.39 -0.20 -13.42
CA THR A 51 -0.62 0.33 -12.06
C THR A 51 -0.74 1.85 -12.10
N GLU A 52 -1.81 2.34 -12.74
CA GLU A 52 -2.06 3.77 -12.97
C GLU A 52 -3.55 4.12 -12.84
N LEU A 53 -3.82 5.34 -12.36
CA LEU A 53 -5.14 5.95 -12.23
C LEU A 53 -5.14 7.34 -12.88
N TRP A 54 -6.28 7.77 -13.43
CA TRP A 54 -6.50 9.16 -13.81
C TRP A 54 -7.85 9.62 -13.28
N TYR A 55 -7.79 10.41 -12.20
CA TYR A 55 -8.97 10.91 -11.52
C TYR A 55 -9.74 11.89 -12.39
N SER A 56 -11.07 11.79 -12.32
CA SER A 56 -11.94 12.86 -12.79
C SER A 56 -11.99 13.99 -11.74
N PRO A 57 -12.50 15.17 -12.11
CA PRO A 57 -12.71 16.27 -11.17
C PRO A 57 -13.74 15.96 -10.07
N ALA A 58 -14.58 14.93 -10.26
CA ALA A 58 -15.61 14.55 -9.31
C ALA A 58 -15.02 13.67 -8.18
N PRO A 59 -15.31 13.97 -6.91
CA PRO A 59 -14.92 13.11 -5.80
C PRO A 59 -15.54 11.70 -5.90
N ILE A 60 -14.76 10.67 -5.60
CA ILE A 60 -15.26 9.30 -5.49
C ILE A 60 -15.94 9.13 -4.14
N LEU A 61 -17.19 8.64 -4.15
CA LEU A 61 -17.91 8.30 -2.93
C LEU A 61 -17.28 7.07 -2.29
N ARG A 62 -16.77 7.22 -1.06
CA ARG A 62 -16.13 6.16 -0.29
C ARG A 62 -16.91 5.90 0.99
N ASP A 63 -17.01 4.63 1.39
CA ASP A 63 -17.62 4.25 2.66
C ASP A 63 -16.78 4.76 3.83
N THR A 64 -17.28 5.78 4.53
CA THR A 64 -16.62 6.41 5.68
C THR A 64 -16.56 5.50 6.91
N SER A 65 -17.36 4.42 6.95
CA SER A 65 -17.36 3.46 8.07
C SER A 65 -16.06 2.64 8.17
N THR A 66 -15.23 2.66 7.12
CA THR A 66 -13.95 1.93 7.02
C THR A 66 -12.73 2.74 7.48
N ASP A 67 -12.91 4.01 7.83
CA ASP A 67 -11.81 4.82 8.34
C ASP A 67 -11.54 4.53 9.82
N HIS A 68 -10.71 3.51 10.05
CA HIS A 68 -10.03 3.30 11.34
C HIS A 68 -9.12 4.50 11.74
N SER A 69 -8.98 5.50 10.87
CA SER A 69 -8.09 6.66 11.02
C SER A 69 -8.79 8.03 11.05
N GLN A 70 -10.14 8.13 11.02
CA GLN A 70 -10.76 9.47 11.10
C GLN A 70 -10.63 10.07 12.51
N THR A 71 -9.91 11.19 12.59
CA THR A 71 -10.04 12.24 13.58
C THR A 71 -11.32 13.03 13.28
N SER A 72 -12.46 12.57 13.78
CA SER A 72 -13.65 13.42 13.86
C SER A 72 -13.48 14.38 15.04
N ASN A 73 -12.95 15.57 14.78
CA ASN A 73 -12.99 16.73 15.69
C ASN A 73 -14.39 17.40 15.71
N SER A 74 -15.46 16.62 15.57
CA SER A 74 -16.83 17.12 15.60
C SER A 74 -17.66 16.24 16.52
N GLU A 75 -17.18 16.09 17.76
CA GLU A 75 -17.91 15.63 18.94
C GLU A 75 -16.97 15.75 20.16
N GLU A 76 -16.26 16.88 20.29
CA GLU A 76 -15.83 17.32 21.63
C GLU A 76 -17.08 17.88 22.29
N GLU A 77 -17.81 17.02 23.01
CA GLU A 77 -18.64 17.53 24.10
C GLU A 77 -17.69 18.18 25.09
N THR A 78 -17.67 19.51 25.10
CA THR A 78 -17.05 20.33 26.13
C THR A 78 -17.39 19.75 27.51
N GLU A 79 -16.36 19.35 28.26
CA GLU A 79 -16.45 19.14 29.70
C GLU A 79 -16.76 20.51 30.33
N ASP A 80 -18.04 20.83 30.53
CA ASP A 80 -18.48 21.98 31.31
C ASP A 80 -18.16 21.74 32.79
N ASP A 81 -17.28 22.57 33.33
CA ASP A 81 -16.95 22.68 34.74
C ASP A 81 -17.87 23.75 35.38
N ASP A 82 -18.57 23.38 36.46
CA ASP A 82 -19.51 24.23 37.19
C ASP A 82 -18.77 25.35 37.94
N GLN A 83 -18.85 26.61 37.49
CA GLN A 83 -18.66 27.79 38.35
C GLN A 83 -19.63 28.95 38.03
N PRO A 84 -20.03 29.75 39.03
CA PRO A 84 -21.22 30.59 38.96
C PRO A 84 -20.99 31.93 38.24
N ARG A 85 -22.00 32.31 37.46
CA ARG A 85 -22.06 33.53 36.63
C ARG A 85 -21.89 34.83 37.43
N ARG A 86 -20.96 35.68 37.00
CA ARG A 86 -21.07 37.15 37.12
C ARG A 86 -21.15 37.74 35.72
N GLY A 87 -22.23 38.47 35.47
CA GLY A 87 -22.57 38.98 34.16
C GLY A 87 -21.69 40.13 33.69
N GLN A 88 -21.50 40.18 32.38
CA GLN A 88 -21.55 41.41 31.59
C GLN A 88 -21.82 41.03 30.13
N SER A 89 -22.85 41.67 29.59
CA SER A 89 -23.33 41.63 28.22
C SER A 89 -22.38 42.35 27.28
N GLU A 90 -22.12 41.81 26.09
CA GLU A 90 -22.37 42.49 24.80
C GLU A 90 -21.96 41.62 23.58
N GLY A 91 -22.96 41.31 22.74
CA GLY A 91 -22.92 41.37 21.28
C GLY A 91 -22.05 40.41 20.46
N HIS A 92 -22.53 39.17 20.20
CA HIS A 92 -22.12 38.40 19.02
C HIS A 92 -23.34 37.93 18.21
N GLN A 93 -23.42 38.43 16.98
CA GLN A 93 -24.38 38.03 15.95
C GLN A 93 -24.14 36.58 15.55
N GLN A 94 -25.20 35.77 15.67
CA GLN A 94 -25.28 34.43 15.09
C GLN A 94 -25.39 34.55 13.56
N LEU A 95 -24.55 33.82 12.83
CA LEU A 95 -24.81 33.47 11.43
C LEU A 95 -24.86 31.93 11.32
N PRO A 96 -25.91 31.35 10.71
CA PRO A 96 -26.06 29.91 10.56
C PRO A 96 -25.44 29.45 9.25
N PHE A 97 -24.54 28.45 9.24
CA PHE A 97 -24.16 27.80 7.98
C PHE A 97 -23.99 26.29 8.12
N SER A 98 -24.98 25.58 7.58
CA SER A 98 -24.94 24.18 7.17
C SER A 98 -23.99 24.03 5.97
N PRO A 99 -23.03 23.08 5.95
CA PRO A 99 -22.10 22.90 4.84
C PRO A 99 -22.72 22.33 3.55
N PHE A 100 -24.00 22.01 3.54
CA PHE A 100 -24.63 21.27 2.44
C PHE A 100 -25.25 22.16 1.35
N GLU A 101 -25.46 23.47 1.60
CA GLU A 101 -26.14 24.37 0.66
C GLU A 101 -25.19 25.31 -0.11
N ALA A 102 -23.97 25.55 0.40
CA ALA A 102 -22.99 26.43 -0.26
C ALA A 102 -22.36 25.84 -1.54
N TYR A 103 -22.55 24.54 -1.81
CA TYR A 103 -21.98 23.86 -2.98
C TYR A 103 -22.76 24.10 -4.27
N ARG A 104 -24.01 24.57 -4.20
CA ARG A 104 -24.82 24.87 -5.39
C ARG A 104 -24.52 26.25 -5.98
N ASP A 105 -24.15 27.23 -5.13
CA ASP A 105 -23.94 28.61 -5.57
C ASP A 105 -22.52 28.88 -6.09
N SER A 106 -21.50 28.12 -5.65
CA SER A 106 -20.16 28.20 -6.25
C SER A 106 -20.09 27.65 -7.68
N PHE A 107 -21.08 26.86 -8.11
CA PHE A 107 -21.15 26.32 -9.47
C PHE A 107 -21.52 27.39 -10.51
N HIS A 108 -22.18 28.49 -10.10
CA HIS A 108 -22.58 29.58 -10.99
C HIS A 108 -21.60 30.76 -11.06
N HIS A 109 -20.68 30.91 -10.09
CA HIS A 109 -19.72 32.03 -10.06
C HIS A 109 -18.37 31.76 -10.72
N ALA A 110 -18.07 30.51 -11.11
CA ALA A 110 -16.85 30.16 -11.84
C ALA A 110 -16.96 30.35 -13.37
N ILE A 111 -18.15 30.64 -13.91
CA ILE A 111 -18.37 30.99 -15.32
C ILE A 111 -18.45 32.51 -15.44
N GLY A 112 -17.30 33.18 -15.30
CA GLY A 112 -17.30 34.63 -15.21
C GLY A 112 -15.94 35.29 -15.33
N SER A 113 -15.14 34.91 -16.34
CA SER A 113 -14.17 35.79 -17.06
C SER A 113 -13.05 34.98 -17.72
N ASN A 114 -13.29 34.47 -18.92
CA ASN A 114 -12.24 34.48 -19.95
C ASN A 114 -12.90 34.47 -21.33
N LYS A 115 -12.67 35.54 -22.08
CA LYS A 115 -13.22 35.76 -23.41
C LYS A 115 -12.48 34.89 -24.43
N TYR A 116 -13.26 34.16 -25.21
CA TYR A 116 -12.96 33.50 -26.49
C TYR A 116 -11.95 32.33 -26.51
N LYS A 117 -12.48 31.11 -26.34
CA LYS A 117 -12.33 29.97 -27.28
C LYS A 117 -13.61 29.12 -27.17
N GLY A 118 -14.07 28.60 -28.31
CA GLY A 118 -15.43 28.07 -28.50
C GLY A 118 -15.86 27.02 -27.48
N TRP A 119 -17.12 27.11 -27.07
CA TRP A 119 -17.81 26.14 -26.24
C TRP A 119 -17.97 24.83 -27.03
N SER A 120 -17.13 23.83 -26.73
CA SER A 120 -17.43 22.43 -27.02
C SER A 120 -18.33 21.88 -25.91
N PRO A 121 -19.24 20.94 -26.21
CA PRO A 121 -20.00 20.24 -25.16
C PRO A 121 -19.01 19.59 -24.20
N ILE A 122 -19.30 19.62 -22.90
CA ILE A 122 -18.52 18.92 -21.87
C ILE A 122 -18.42 17.46 -22.33
N ASN A 123 -17.22 17.02 -22.70
CA ASN A 123 -16.97 15.69 -23.19
C ASN A 123 -17.26 14.71 -22.02
N GLU A 124 -18.25 13.82 -22.14
CA GLU A 124 -18.60 12.84 -21.10
C GLU A 124 -17.36 12.00 -20.71
N GLU A 125 -16.45 11.77 -21.66
CA GLU A 125 -15.13 11.14 -21.45
C GLU A 125 -14.21 11.88 -20.47
N ALA A 126 -14.43 13.15 -20.14
CA ALA A 126 -13.64 13.90 -19.16
C ALA A 126 -14.12 13.69 -17.70
N THR A 127 -15.26 13.03 -17.51
CA THR A 127 -15.91 12.86 -16.19
C THR A 127 -15.68 11.49 -15.55
N GLU A 128 -15.23 10.51 -16.31
CA GLU A 128 -15.03 9.13 -15.84
C GLU A 128 -13.72 8.96 -15.04
N HIS A 129 -13.72 8.14 -14.00
CA HIS A 129 -12.49 7.70 -13.33
C HIS A 129 -11.81 6.63 -14.18
N LEU A 130 -10.56 6.82 -14.57
CA LEU A 130 -9.85 5.88 -15.44
C LEU A 130 -8.79 5.10 -14.67
N TRP A 131 -8.57 3.86 -15.07
CA TRP A 131 -7.53 3.00 -14.51
C TRP A 131 -6.89 2.11 -15.58
N GLY A 132 -5.71 1.57 -15.28
CA GLY A 132 -5.07 0.57 -16.11
C GLY A 132 -4.87 1.00 -17.57
N TYR A 133 -5.35 0.19 -18.51
CA TYR A 133 -5.20 0.49 -19.95
C TYR A 133 -6.10 1.63 -20.44
N GLN A 134 -7.18 1.97 -19.73
CA GLN A 134 -7.99 3.14 -20.09
C GLN A 134 -7.18 4.44 -19.94
N VAL A 135 -6.32 4.51 -18.92
CA VAL A 135 -5.38 5.62 -18.74
C VAL A 135 -4.39 5.65 -19.90
N GLN A 136 -3.81 4.52 -20.29
CA GLN A 136 -2.85 4.46 -21.40
C GLN A 136 -3.49 4.84 -22.74
N TYR A 137 -4.71 4.36 -23.01
CA TYR A 137 -5.46 4.74 -24.20
C TYR A 137 -5.67 6.26 -24.26
N GLN A 138 -6.17 6.86 -23.18
CA GLN A 138 -6.39 8.30 -23.13
C GLN A 138 -5.07 9.10 -23.20
N LYS A 139 -4.00 8.61 -22.58
CA LYS A 139 -2.68 9.28 -22.57
C LYS A 139 -1.97 9.25 -23.93
N TYR A 140 -2.10 8.15 -24.68
CA TYR A 140 -1.26 7.91 -25.86
C TYR A 140 -2.03 7.82 -27.18
N ARG A 141 -3.35 7.66 -27.17
CA ARG A 141 -4.15 7.46 -28.39
C ARG A 141 -5.30 8.44 -28.55
N SER A 142 -5.79 9.04 -27.46
CA SER A 142 -6.86 10.03 -27.49
C SER A 142 -6.31 11.45 -27.43
N SER A 143 -7.06 12.40 -27.99
CA SER A 143 -6.90 13.81 -27.66
C SER A 143 -7.62 14.04 -26.33
N THR A 144 -6.85 14.27 -25.27
CA THR A 144 -7.38 14.42 -23.92
C THR A 144 -7.06 15.79 -23.35
N ASP A 145 -8.09 16.48 -22.85
CA ASP A 145 -7.97 17.73 -22.10
C ASP A 145 -7.86 17.48 -20.59
N ARG A 146 -7.66 16.21 -20.17
CA ARG A 146 -7.59 15.84 -18.75
C ARG A 146 -6.36 16.47 -18.09
N ASP A 147 -6.55 16.97 -16.87
CA ASP A 147 -5.46 17.54 -16.08
C ASP A 147 -4.47 16.45 -15.65
N ILE A 148 -3.21 16.58 -16.06
CA ILE A 148 -2.11 15.67 -15.71
C ILE A 148 -1.85 15.59 -14.20
N MET A 149 -2.28 16.60 -13.42
CA MET A 149 -2.21 16.56 -11.96
C MET A 149 -3.14 15.50 -11.36
N GLY A 150 -4.17 15.08 -12.09
CA GLY A 150 -5.06 13.97 -11.71
C GLY A 150 -4.52 12.58 -12.09
N HIS A 151 -3.42 12.49 -12.85
CA HIS A 151 -2.82 11.22 -13.26
C HIS A 151 -1.85 10.71 -12.18
N ILE A 152 -2.10 9.53 -11.63
CA ILE A 152 -1.23 8.89 -10.65
C ILE A 152 -0.68 7.59 -11.24
N ASP A 153 0.62 7.56 -11.51
CA ASP A 153 1.35 6.38 -11.99
C ASP A 153 2.42 5.94 -10.99
N ARG A 154 2.64 4.62 -10.90
CA ARG A 154 3.62 4.01 -9.98
C ARG A 154 3.41 4.41 -8.50
N PRO A 155 2.16 4.39 -7.97
CA PRO A 155 1.88 4.84 -6.60
C PRO A 155 2.68 4.09 -5.54
N LYS A 156 3.03 2.81 -5.80
CA LYS A 156 3.89 1.96 -4.97
C LYS A 156 5.18 2.65 -4.50
N LEU A 157 5.75 3.55 -5.31
CA LEU A 157 7.03 4.21 -5.02
C LEU A 157 6.97 5.22 -3.86
N LEU A 158 5.77 5.64 -3.43
CA LEU A 158 5.60 6.42 -2.20
C LEU A 158 5.74 5.59 -0.93
N LEU A 159 5.56 4.26 -1.02
CA LEU A 159 5.75 3.32 0.09
C LEU A 159 7.21 2.85 0.23
N VAL A 160 8.10 3.31 -0.66
CA VAL A 160 9.53 2.96 -0.67
C VAL A 160 10.32 4.18 -0.22
N GLY A 161 10.91 4.13 0.98
CA GLY A 161 11.63 5.25 1.59
C GLY A 161 13.13 5.31 1.26
N THR A 162 13.56 5.03 0.02
CA THR A 162 14.99 5.01 -0.35
C THR A 162 15.43 6.25 -1.11
N GLU A 163 16.74 6.54 -1.18
CA GLU A 163 17.29 7.64 -1.99
C GLU A 163 16.93 7.49 -3.46
N TRP A 164 16.96 6.27 -3.99
CA TRP A 164 16.68 5.94 -5.39
C TRP A 164 15.25 6.26 -5.84
N THR A 165 14.30 6.31 -4.91
CA THR A 165 12.89 6.69 -5.17
C THR A 165 12.59 8.14 -4.87
N HIS A 166 13.59 8.94 -4.47
CA HIS A 166 13.39 10.35 -4.15
C HIS A 166 12.78 11.14 -5.31
N GLY A 167 13.26 10.89 -6.54
CA GLY A 167 12.73 11.51 -7.76
C GLY A 167 11.25 11.19 -7.98
N ASP A 168 10.88 9.91 -7.88
CA ASP A 168 9.50 9.44 -8.02
C ASP A 168 8.57 10.05 -6.95
N ARG A 169 9.01 10.07 -5.68
CA ARG A 169 8.27 10.72 -4.59
C ARG A 169 8.13 12.22 -4.81
N LYS A 170 9.17 12.91 -5.30
CA LYS A 170 9.12 14.34 -5.63
C LYS A 170 8.10 14.63 -6.74
N ARG A 171 7.95 13.71 -7.71
CA ARG A 171 6.96 13.80 -8.79
C ARG A 171 5.53 13.54 -8.31
N LEU A 172 5.33 12.53 -7.45
CA LEU A 172 4.00 12.13 -6.98
C LEU A 172 3.40 13.07 -5.92
N ARG A 173 4.22 13.63 -5.03
CA ARG A 173 3.73 14.47 -3.93
C ARG A 173 2.88 15.68 -4.38
N PRO A 174 3.28 16.47 -5.40
CA PRO A 174 2.44 17.56 -5.90
C PRO A 174 1.07 17.09 -6.41
N ARG A 175 1.02 15.93 -7.05
CA ARG A 175 -0.24 15.35 -7.56
C ARG A 175 -1.17 14.91 -6.43
N LEU A 176 -0.63 14.26 -5.38
CA LEU A 176 -1.43 13.97 -4.19
C LEU A 176 -1.94 15.24 -3.50
N LYS A 177 -1.09 16.27 -3.34
CA LYS A 177 -1.52 17.57 -2.79
C LYS A 177 -2.67 18.18 -3.60
N TYR A 178 -2.58 18.09 -4.93
CA TYR A 178 -3.61 18.57 -5.83
C TYR A 178 -4.94 17.84 -5.61
N LEU A 179 -4.92 16.50 -5.57
CA LEU A 179 -6.12 15.68 -5.34
C LEU A 179 -6.75 15.93 -3.97
N ILE A 180 -5.93 16.06 -2.92
CA ILE A 180 -6.38 16.38 -1.55
C ILE A 180 -7.03 17.76 -1.50
N LYS A 181 -6.38 18.78 -2.07
CA LYS A 181 -6.90 20.16 -2.08
C LYS A 181 -8.27 20.27 -2.77
N ARG A 182 -8.53 19.40 -3.73
CA ARG A 182 -9.82 19.32 -4.45
C ARG A 182 -10.84 18.37 -3.79
N GLY A 183 -10.50 17.74 -2.67
CA GLY A 183 -11.38 16.79 -2.00
C GLY A 183 -11.62 15.49 -2.77
N ILE A 184 -10.79 15.18 -3.77
CA ILE A 184 -10.93 13.96 -4.59
C ILE A 184 -10.46 12.73 -3.80
N ILE A 185 -9.37 12.90 -3.03
CA ILE A 185 -8.88 11.91 -2.06
C ILE A 185 -8.82 12.57 -0.67
N ARG A 186 -8.95 11.77 0.38
CA ARG A 186 -8.86 12.20 1.77
C ARG A 186 -7.41 12.47 2.17
N LYS A 187 -7.23 13.43 3.08
CA LYS A 187 -5.98 13.64 3.81
C LYS A 187 -5.93 12.67 4.98
N TYR A 188 -4.80 11.98 5.12
CA TYR A 188 -4.51 11.11 6.25
C TYR A 188 -3.32 11.70 7.02
N GLY A 189 -3.41 11.74 8.35
CA GLY A 189 -2.36 12.31 9.21
C GLY A 189 -2.37 13.84 9.30
N ASP A 190 -1.20 14.45 9.54
CA ASP A 190 -1.06 15.89 9.76
C ASP A 190 -1.47 16.70 8.52
N LEU A 191 -2.37 17.67 8.71
CA LEU A 191 -2.84 18.61 7.68
C LEU A 191 -1.71 19.37 6.96
N ASN A 192 -0.57 19.57 7.64
CA ASN A 192 0.55 20.38 7.14
C ASN A 192 1.65 19.56 6.47
N ALA A 193 1.68 18.24 6.68
CA ALA A 193 2.73 17.36 6.17
C ALA A 193 2.17 16.29 5.21
N MET A 194 2.92 15.98 4.15
CA MET A 194 2.57 14.89 3.25
C MET A 194 3.13 13.58 3.80
N GLU A 195 2.26 12.62 4.08
CA GLU A 195 2.61 11.36 4.72
C GLU A 195 2.31 10.16 3.81
N PRO A 196 2.99 9.02 3.98
CA PRO A 196 2.67 7.80 3.22
C PRO A 196 1.20 7.39 3.34
N GLY A 197 0.54 7.72 4.45
CA GLY A 197 -0.90 7.52 4.68
C GLY A 197 -1.79 8.18 3.63
N ASP A 198 -1.37 9.30 3.04
CA ASP A 198 -2.13 10.03 2.01
C ASP A 198 -2.32 9.22 0.71
N LEU A 199 -1.56 8.14 0.56
CA LEU A 199 -1.69 7.21 -0.56
C LEU A 199 -2.89 6.26 -0.40
N LYS A 200 -3.48 6.15 0.79
CA LYS A 200 -4.48 5.11 1.10
C LYS A 200 -5.63 5.09 0.09
N ASP A 201 -6.26 6.23 -0.18
CA ASP A 201 -7.37 6.32 -1.13
C ASP A 201 -6.95 5.92 -2.55
N VAL A 202 -5.75 6.32 -2.98
CA VAL A 202 -5.21 5.93 -4.29
C VAL A 202 -5.07 4.42 -4.42
N LEU A 203 -4.59 3.75 -3.37
CA LEU A 203 -4.50 2.29 -3.36
C LEU A 203 -5.88 1.64 -3.35
N VAL A 204 -6.79 2.14 -2.50
CA VAL A 204 -8.17 1.61 -2.40
C VAL A 204 -8.88 1.72 -3.74
N ASP A 205 -8.89 2.90 -4.36
CA ASP A 205 -9.59 3.13 -5.62
C ASP A 205 -9.02 2.24 -6.73
N TYR A 206 -7.69 2.10 -6.79
CA TYR A 206 -7.07 1.17 -7.73
C TYR A 206 -7.49 -0.28 -7.50
N PHE A 207 -7.45 -0.77 -6.25
CA PHE A 207 -7.82 -2.15 -5.96
C PHE A 207 -9.32 -2.43 -6.07
N VAL A 208 -10.19 -1.43 -5.91
CA VAL A 208 -11.63 -1.59 -6.18
C VAL A 208 -11.84 -1.99 -7.64
N GLU A 209 -11.16 -1.33 -8.56
CA GLU A 209 -11.24 -1.65 -9.98
C GLU A 209 -10.64 -3.04 -10.30
N ILE A 210 -9.45 -3.34 -9.75
CA ILE A 210 -8.80 -4.65 -9.95
C ILE A 210 -9.67 -5.80 -9.42
N LEU A 211 -10.20 -5.67 -8.21
CA LEU A 211 -11.00 -6.70 -7.57
C LEU A 211 -12.39 -6.81 -8.16
N GLY A 212 -13.02 -5.69 -8.54
CA GLY A 212 -14.30 -5.67 -9.24
C GLY A 212 -14.22 -6.42 -10.58
N HIS A 213 -13.19 -6.12 -11.37
CA HIS A 213 -12.93 -6.84 -12.63
C HIS A 213 -12.62 -8.33 -12.41
N SER A 214 -11.84 -8.64 -11.38
CA SER A 214 -11.50 -10.02 -11.03
C SER A 214 -12.75 -10.82 -10.63
N LYS A 215 -13.61 -10.25 -9.77
CA LYS A 215 -14.89 -10.84 -9.36
C LYS A 215 -15.78 -11.12 -10.56
N GLN A 216 -15.95 -10.14 -11.46
CA GLN A 216 -16.79 -10.30 -12.64
C GLN A 216 -16.30 -11.43 -13.54
N GLN A 217 -14.99 -11.52 -13.79
CA GLN A 217 -14.44 -12.62 -14.59
C GLN A 217 -14.61 -13.99 -13.93
N LEU A 218 -14.46 -14.09 -12.61
CA LEU A 218 -14.70 -15.35 -11.92
C LEU A 218 -16.18 -15.77 -11.97
N ILE A 219 -17.11 -14.81 -11.92
CA ILE A 219 -18.55 -15.08 -12.11
C ILE A 219 -18.80 -15.65 -13.51
N GLU A 220 -18.29 -14.97 -14.54
CA GLU A 220 -18.56 -15.31 -15.94
C GLU A 220 -17.86 -16.59 -16.41
N ARG A 221 -16.66 -16.88 -15.90
CA ARG A 221 -15.78 -17.91 -16.47
C ARG A 221 -15.52 -19.09 -15.54
N GLU A 222 -15.69 -18.90 -14.24
CA GLU A 222 -15.31 -19.88 -13.22
C GLU A 222 -16.48 -20.26 -12.29
N GLY A 223 -17.66 -19.67 -12.49
CA GLY A 223 -18.86 -19.98 -11.70
C GLY A 223 -18.78 -19.51 -10.25
N TYR A 224 -18.01 -18.45 -9.97
CA TYR A 224 -17.94 -17.87 -8.62
C TYR A 224 -19.32 -17.36 -8.17
N THR A 225 -19.68 -17.71 -6.93
CA THR A 225 -20.85 -17.17 -6.23
C THR A 225 -20.41 -16.56 -4.90
N PRO A 226 -21.20 -15.67 -4.29
CA PRO A 226 -20.86 -15.07 -2.99
C PRO A 226 -20.60 -16.09 -1.87
N GLU A 227 -21.16 -17.30 -1.98
CA GLU A 227 -20.94 -18.39 -1.03
C GLU A 227 -19.55 -19.03 -1.13
N CYS A 228 -18.82 -18.80 -2.23
CA CYS A 228 -17.46 -19.31 -2.42
C CYS A 228 -16.47 -18.55 -1.52
N PRO A 229 -15.77 -19.24 -0.58
CA PRO A 229 -14.73 -18.60 0.21
C PRO A 229 -13.55 -18.20 -0.68
N VAL A 230 -12.97 -17.02 -0.41
CA VAL A 230 -11.82 -16.50 -1.16
C VAL A 230 -10.68 -16.20 -0.19
N THR A 231 -9.54 -16.86 -0.39
CA THR A 231 -8.30 -16.53 0.31
C THR A 231 -7.44 -15.60 -0.55
N PHE A 232 -7.12 -14.43 -0.02
CA PHE A 232 -6.24 -13.45 -0.68
C PHE A 232 -4.80 -13.60 -0.24
N SER A 233 -3.87 -13.59 -1.19
CA SER A 233 -2.42 -13.60 -0.98
C SER A 233 -1.78 -12.40 -1.65
N LEU A 234 -1.15 -11.53 -0.87
CA LEU A 234 -0.50 -10.31 -1.33
C LEU A 234 1.01 -10.53 -1.41
N THR A 235 1.64 -10.06 -2.48
CA THR A 235 3.09 -10.00 -2.54
C THR A 235 3.62 -8.65 -2.08
N VAL A 236 4.74 -8.66 -1.37
CA VAL A 236 5.46 -7.45 -0.94
C VAL A 236 6.96 -7.59 -1.22
N PRO A 237 7.67 -6.50 -1.55
CA PRO A 237 9.13 -6.52 -1.59
C PRO A 237 9.72 -6.85 -0.22
N SER A 238 10.77 -7.67 -0.18
CA SER A 238 11.40 -8.10 1.08
C SER A 238 11.97 -6.95 1.92
N PHE A 239 12.32 -5.83 1.28
CA PHE A 239 12.88 -4.65 1.95
C PHE A 239 11.81 -3.65 2.43
N TRP A 240 10.52 -3.97 2.29
CA TRP A 240 9.45 -3.11 2.82
C TRP A 240 9.41 -3.12 4.35
N SER A 241 9.04 -1.98 4.92
CA SER A 241 8.71 -1.90 6.34
C SER A 241 7.37 -2.56 6.63
N ALA A 242 7.13 -2.89 7.91
CA ALA A 242 5.83 -3.36 8.38
C ALA A 242 4.73 -2.34 8.07
N HIS A 243 4.99 -1.04 8.26
CA HIS A 243 4.08 0.05 7.88
C HIS A 243 3.70 0.02 6.39
N SER A 244 4.67 -0.08 5.47
CA SER A 244 4.37 -0.14 4.02
C SER A 244 3.52 -1.36 3.66
N SER A 245 3.80 -2.50 4.29
CA SER A 245 3.03 -3.74 4.11
C SER A 245 1.61 -3.61 4.69
N ARG A 246 1.44 -2.97 5.86
CA ARG A 246 0.13 -2.67 6.47
C ARG A 246 -0.70 -1.73 5.62
N MET A 247 -0.09 -0.72 4.99
CA MET A 247 -0.77 0.21 4.08
C MET A 247 -1.38 -0.54 2.89
N LEU A 248 -0.61 -1.43 2.26
CA LEU A 248 -1.11 -2.27 1.18
C LEU A 248 -2.21 -3.22 1.66
N GLN A 249 -1.99 -3.92 2.79
CA GLN A 249 -2.97 -4.82 3.38
C GLN A 249 -4.30 -4.10 3.64
N SER A 250 -4.24 -2.94 4.30
CA SER A 250 -5.43 -2.14 4.66
C SER A 250 -6.18 -1.66 3.42
N ALA A 251 -5.45 -1.22 2.39
CA ALA A 251 -6.06 -0.77 1.15
C ALA A 251 -6.78 -1.91 0.41
N VAL A 252 -6.16 -3.09 0.33
CA VAL A 252 -6.78 -4.27 -0.28
C VAL A 252 -7.99 -4.73 0.53
N GLN A 253 -7.94 -4.73 1.86
CA GLN A 253 -9.09 -5.08 2.70
C GLN A 253 -10.27 -4.12 2.49
N ALA A 254 -10.00 -2.81 2.40
CA ALA A 254 -11.04 -1.83 2.09
C ALA A 254 -11.64 -2.04 0.70
N ALA A 255 -10.81 -2.37 -0.31
CA ALA A 255 -11.28 -2.68 -1.66
C ALA A 255 -12.09 -3.98 -1.73
N ILE A 256 -11.71 -5.02 -0.97
CA ILE A 256 -12.49 -6.26 -0.83
C ILE A 256 -13.88 -5.97 -0.27
N LYS A 257 -13.95 -5.15 0.80
CA LYS A 257 -15.24 -4.75 1.37
C LYS A 257 -16.08 -3.94 0.37
N ALA A 258 -15.47 -3.00 -0.36
CA ALA A 258 -16.17 -2.16 -1.33
C ALA A 258 -16.69 -2.94 -2.56
N THR A 259 -16.05 -4.05 -2.90
CA THR A 259 -16.43 -4.91 -4.04
C THR A 259 -17.27 -6.12 -3.63
N ASP A 260 -17.48 -6.33 -2.33
CA ASP A 260 -18.14 -7.50 -1.75
C ASP A 260 -17.53 -8.81 -2.29
N PHE A 261 -16.19 -8.88 -2.37
CA PHE A 261 -15.49 -9.97 -3.02
C PHE A 261 -14.83 -10.92 -2.01
N GLY A 262 -15.55 -11.99 -1.66
CA GLY A 262 -15.19 -12.90 -0.57
C GLY A 262 -15.92 -12.56 0.72
N ASN A 263 -15.65 -13.33 1.78
CA ASN A 263 -16.39 -13.21 3.04
C ASN A 263 -15.69 -12.27 4.04
N LEU A 264 -16.49 -11.49 4.77
CA LEU A 264 -16.03 -10.65 5.87
C LEU A 264 -16.45 -11.25 7.21
N VAL A 265 -15.51 -11.30 8.15
CA VAL A 265 -15.77 -11.68 9.55
C VAL A 265 -15.62 -10.42 10.41
N HIS A 266 -16.68 -10.03 11.12
CA HIS A 266 -16.73 -8.78 11.90
C HIS A 266 -16.31 -7.53 11.12
N GLY A 267 -16.58 -7.48 9.81
CA GLY A 267 -16.21 -6.36 8.92
C GLY A 267 -14.76 -6.35 8.45
N SER A 268 -13.95 -7.37 8.78
CA SER A 268 -12.59 -7.56 8.27
C SER A 268 -12.53 -8.76 7.34
N VAL A 269 -11.68 -8.67 6.31
CA VAL A 269 -11.28 -9.84 5.52
C VAL A 269 -10.52 -10.79 6.43
N GLU A 270 -10.93 -12.05 6.44
CA GLU A 270 -10.30 -13.09 7.24
C GLU A 270 -9.01 -13.57 6.58
N ASN A 271 -7.96 -13.72 7.37
CA ASN A 271 -6.79 -14.51 7.04
C ASN A 271 -6.12 -14.11 5.71
N VAL A 272 -5.91 -12.81 5.47
CA VAL A 272 -5.08 -12.30 4.35
C VAL A 272 -3.65 -12.82 4.48
N PHE A 273 -3.14 -13.50 3.47
CA PHE A 273 -1.77 -14.01 3.45
C PHE A 273 -0.83 -12.99 2.79
N ILE A 274 0.37 -12.81 3.35
CA ILE A 274 1.42 -11.97 2.75
C ILE A 274 2.64 -12.84 2.52
N VAL A 275 3.21 -12.76 1.33
CA VAL A 275 4.43 -13.47 0.91
C VAL A 275 5.39 -12.49 0.27
N SER A 276 6.70 -12.73 0.37
CA SER A 276 7.65 -11.87 -0.33
C SER A 276 7.60 -12.13 -1.83
N GLU A 277 7.76 -11.09 -2.65
CA GLU A 277 7.87 -11.22 -4.11
C GLU A 277 8.89 -12.29 -4.55
N PRO A 278 10.12 -12.36 -3.99
CA PRO A 278 11.06 -13.39 -4.41
C PRO A 278 10.72 -14.79 -3.89
N GLU A 279 10.09 -14.96 -2.71
CA GLU A 279 9.59 -16.27 -2.27
C GLU A 279 8.48 -16.76 -3.19
N ALA A 280 7.54 -15.88 -3.53
CA ALA A 280 6.46 -16.19 -4.45
C ALA A 280 7.04 -16.62 -5.81
N ALA A 281 7.92 -15.82 -6.40
CA ALA A 281 8.52 -16.17 -7.69
C ALA A 281 9.31 -17.49 -7.66
N ALA A 282 10.09 -17.73 -6.61
CA ALA A 282 10.80 -18.99 -6.42
C ALA A 282 9.84 -20.17 -6.36
N THR A 283 8.70 -20.01 -5.68
CA THR A 283 7.64 -21.03 -5.60
C THR A 283 7.16 -21.42 -6.97
N PHE A 284 6.82 -20.44 -7.80
CA PHE A 284 6.36 -20.70 -9.16
C PHE A 284 7.42 -21.39 -10.02
N LEU A 285 8.65 -20.92 -9.97
CA LEU A 285 9.74 -21.44 -10.80
C LEU A 285 10.16 -22.86 -10.41
N LEU A 286 10.13 -23.18 -9.12
CA LEU A 286 10.63 -24.45 -8.58
C LEU A 286 9.57 -25.53 -8.46
N ASP A 287 8.30 -25.19 -8.65
CA ASP A 287 7.19 -26.14 -8.59
C ASP A 287 7.39 -27.38 -9.50
N ASN A 288 8.22 -27.27 -10.55
CA ASN A 288 8.56 -28.37 -11.46
C ASN A 288 10.02 -28.83 -11.41
N THR A 289 10.84 -28.29 -10.51
CA THR A 289 12.27 -28.60 -10.51
C THR A 289 12.79 -28.86 -9.11
N HIS A 290 13.38 -30.04 -8.89
CA HIS A 290 14.19 -30.34 -7.70
C HIS A 290 15.49 -29.49 -7.64
N THR A 291 15.64 -28.45 -8.46
CA THR A 291 16.81 -27.59 -8.46
C THR A 291 16.71 -26.54 -7.36
N MET A 292 17.68 -26.60 -6.44
CA MET A 292 17.90 -25.58 -5.42
C MET A 292 18.04 -24.19 -6.08
N LEU A 293 17.15 -23.27 -5.75
CA LEU A 293 17.24 -21.86 -6.13
C LEU A 293 18.06 -21.14 -5.07
N TYR A 294 19.11 -20.44 -5.49
CA TYR A 294 19.87 -19.54 -4.61
C TYR A 294 19.82 -18.12 -5.17
N CYS A 295 18.63 -17.53 -5.25
CA CYS A 295 18.54 -16.07 -5.14
C CYS A 295 18.61 -15.75 -3.65
N ILE A 296 19.78 -15.70 -3.02
CA ILE A 296 19.92 -15.34 -1.59
C ILE A 296 19.19 -16.29 -0.60
N PHE A 297 18.36 -17.23 -1.06
CA PHE A 297 17.57 -18.12 -0.23
C PHE A 297 18.17 -19.52 -0.24
N THR A 298 18.20 -20.17 0.93
CA THR A 298 18.48 -21.61 1.01
C THR A 298 17.15 -22.37 0.98
N VAL A 299 16.96 -23.31 0.05
CA VAL A 299 15.75 -24.16 0.07
C VAL A 299 15.79 -25.06 1.30
N THR A 300 14.83 -24.92 2.21
CA THR A 300 14.68 -25.77 3.41
C THR A 300 13.77 -26.94 3.19
N ASN A 301 12.73 -26.75 2.38
CA ASN A 301 11.79 -27.80 2.06
C ASN A 301 11.48 -27.71 0.57
N SER A 302 11.46 -28.86 -0.09
CA SER A 302 11.17 -28.96 -1.52
C SER A 302 9.67 -28.94 -1.80
N TYR A 303 8.84 -29.42 -0.85
CA TYR A 303 7.39 -29.34 -0.97
C TYR A 303 6.69 -29.31 0.41
N PRO A 304 5.82 -28.32 0.66
CA PRO A 304 5.68 -27.08 -0.11
C PRO A 304 7.02 -26.29 -0.07
N LEU A 305 7.38 -25.59 -1.15
CA LEU A 305 8.70 -24.94 -1.24
C LEU A 305 8.93 -23.97 -0.07
N ARG A 306 10.02 -24.13 0.68
CA ARG A 306 10.41 -23.20 1.76
C ARG A 306 11.79 -22.65 1.53
N LEU A 307 11.92 -21.36 1.81
CA LEU A 307 13.16 -20.62 1.69
C LEU A 307 13.59 -20.18 3.10
N TYR A 308 14.72 -20.72 3.55
CA TYR A 308 15.31 -20.45 4.86
C TYR A 308 16.29 -19.31 4.73
N THR A 309 15.76 -18.12 4.93
CA THR A 309 16.50 -16.87 5.14
C THR A 309 17.12 -16.27 3.89
N GLU A 310 16.95 -14.96 3.77
CA GLU A 310 17.74 -14.14 2.86
C GLU A 310 19.16 -14.01 3.43
N VAL A 311 20.13 -14.62 2.77
CA VAL A 311 21.56 -14.61 3.07
C VAL A 311 22.15 -13.20 2.83
N GLY A 312 22.47 -12.49 3.91
CA GLY A 312 23.16 -11.18 3.86
C GLY A 312 22.23 -9.98 4.02
N GLN A 313 22.78 -8.77 3.89
CA GLN A 313 22.01 -7.53 4.02
C GLN A 313 21.04 -7.37 2.85
N LEU A 314 19.76 -7.22 3.15
CA LEU A 314 18.71 -6.95 2.17
C LEU A 314 19.01 -5.65 1.43
N ASN A 315 19.32 -5.80 0.14
CA ASN A 315 19.65 -4.69 -0.75
C ASN A 315 18.79 -4.82 -2.01
N GLY A 316 18.06 -3.77 -2.32
CA GLY A 316 17.27 -3.62 -3.54
C GLY A 316 17.46 -2.23 -4.13
N ASP A 317 17.11 -2.07 -5.39
CA ASP A 317 17.17 -0.78 -6.09
C ASP A 317 15.97 -0.62 -7.03
N ASN A 318 15.50 0.61 -7.20
CA ASN A 318 14.41 0.94 -8.13
C ASN A 318 15.01 1.18 -9.52
N CYS A 319 15.27 0.08 -10.23
CA CYS A 319 15.94 0.07 -11.53
C CYS A 319 15.19 -0.81 -12.56
N GLY A 320 13.85 -0.77 -12.53
CA GLY A 320 13.01 -1.50 -13.48
C GLY A 320 13.00 -0.89 -14.90
N ALA A 321 12.40 -1.62 -15.85
CA ALA A 321 12.30 -1.22 -17.26
C ALA A 321 11.57 0.12 -17.49
N SER A 322 10.78 0.61 -16.53
CA SER A 322 10.10 1.89 -16.65
C SER A 322 11.07 3.08 -16.70
N TYR A 323 12.24 2.96 -16.06
CA TYR A 323 13.28 3.99 -16.12
C TYR A 323 13.93 4.10 -17.50
N LEU A 324 13.81 3.08 -18.35
CA LEU A 324 14.24 3.17 -19.75
C LEU A 324 13.34 4.11 -20.55
N ASN A 325 12.03 4.13 -20.27
CA ASN A 325 11.13 5.10 -20.88
C ASN A 325 11.46 6.52 -20.42
N ASP A 326 11.71 6.70 -19.12
CA ASP A 326 12.06 8.01 -18.57
C ASP A 326 13.37 8.53 -19.19
N ALA A 327 14.36 7.64 -19.41
CA ALA A 327 15.60 7.95 -20.11
C ALA A 327 15.38 8.29 -21.59
N PHE A 328 14.55 7.52 -22.29
CA PHE A 328 14.16 7.76 -23.68
C PHE A 328 13.46 9.11 -23.84
N GLU A 329 12.44 9.40 -23.03
CA GLU A 329 11.69 10.66 -23.02
C GLU A 329 12.62 11.85 -22.82
N LYS A 330 13.42 11.83 -21.75
CA LYS A 330 14.36 12.90 -21.42
C LYS A 330 15.33 13.17 -22.56
N ARG A 331 15.82 12.10 -23.20
CA ARG A 331 16.81 12.18 -24.26
C ARG A 331 16.21 12.72 -25.55
N LEU A 332 15.03 12.26 -25.92
CA LEU A 332 14.32 12.71 -27.10
C LEU A 332 13.91 14.18 -26.97
N LEU A 333 13.37 14.58 -25.81
CA LEU A 333 13.08 15.99 -25.50
C LEU A 333 14.32 16.88 -25.64
N LYS A 334 15.45 16.46 -25.08
CA LYS A 334 16.72 17.19 -25.20
C LYS A 334 17.17 17.33 -26.66
N ARG A 335 17.04 16.28 -27.49
CA ARG A 335 17.41 16.37 -28.92
C ARG A 335 16.48 17.33 -29.67
N LEU A 336 15.21 17.39 -29.27
CA LEU A 336 14.19 18.24 -29.87
C LEU A 336 14.10 19.65 -29.26
N GLU A 337 14.97 20.01 -28.31
CA GLU A 337 14.87 21.24 -27.49
C GLU A 337 14.81 22.55 -28.29
N ASP A 338 15.49 22.61 -29.44
CA ASP A 338 15.51 23.81 -30.31
C ASP A 338 14.54 23.70 -31.50
N GLU A 339 13.80 22.59 -31.61
CA GLU A 339 12.92 22.28 -32.74
C GLU A 339 11.52 22.89 -32.55
N HIS A 340 11.44 24.18 -32.18
CA HIS A 340 10.18 24.86 -31.83
C HIS A 340 9.12 24.85 -32.93
N TYR A 341 9.49 24.62 -34.18
CA TYR A 341 8.54 24.48 -35.29
C TYR A 341 7.67 23.22 -35.19
N LEU A 342 8.07 22.25 -34.35
CA LEU A 342 7.26 21.07 -34.05
C LEU A 342 6.08 21.39 -33.13
N ASP A 343 6.17 22.48 -32.35
CA ASP A 343 5.08 22.95 -31.50
C ASP A 343 4.03 23.65 -32.39
N SER A 344 3.13 22.87 -33.01
CA SER A 344 2.21 23.37 -34.04
C SER A 344 0.85 22.64 -34.00
N ASN A 345 -0.21 23.30 -34.47
CA ASN A 345 -1.58 22.73 -34.52
C ASN A 345 -2.11 22.19 -33.18
N GLY A 346 -1.62 22.71 -32.05
CA GLY A 346 -2.01 22.27 -30.71
C GLY A 346 -1.27 21.04 -30.19
N GLU A 347 -0.33 20.49 -30.96
CA GLU A 347 0.57 19.41 -30.53
C GLU A 347 1.91 20.02 -30.11
N THR A 348 2.42 19.65 -28.93
CA THR A 348 3.74 20.07 -28.46
C THR A 348 4.78 18.97 -28.68
N ARG A 349 6.06 19.33 -28.60
CA ARG A 349 7.16 18.34 -28.58
C ARG A 349 7.01 17.32 -27.46
N GLU A 350 6.48 17.70 -26.31
CA GLU A 350 6.17 16.75 -25.23
C GLU A 350 5.09 15.74 -25.65
N ASP A 351 4.07 16.16 -26.39
CA ASP A 351 3.07 15.24 -26.95
C ASP A 351 3.70 14.28 -27.96
N ILE A 352 4.51 14.81 -28.88
CA ILE A 352 5.25 14.03 -29.88
C ILE A 352 6.16 12.99 -29.22
N VAL A 353 6.93 13.39 -28.20
CA VAL A 353 7.79 12.48 -27.44
C VAL A 353 6.95 11.44 -26.70
N ARG A 354 5.83 11.83 -26.09
CA ARG A 354 4.92 10.91 -25.42
C ARG A 354 4.43 9.81 -26.36
N TYR A 355 4.07 10.13 -27.60
CA TYR A 355 3.68 9.13 -28.60
C TYR A 355 4.86 8.24 -29.02
N ALA A 356 6.04 8.81 -29.23
CA ALA A 356 7.24 8.06 -29.54
C ALA A 356 7.63 7.08 -28.41
N THR A 357 7.39 7.43 -27.15
CA THR A 357 7.65 6.57 -26.00
C THR A 357 6.76 5.33 -26.00
N LEU A 358 5.52 5.42 -26.48
CA LEU A 358 4.65 4.24 -26.59
C LEU A 358 5.22 3.22 -27.59
N GLU A 359 5.73 3.69 -28.73
CA GLU A 359 6.39 2.83 -29.72
C GLU A 359 7.67 2.23 -29.13
N PHE A 360 8.46 3.02 -28.40
CA PHE A 360 9.65 2.52 -27.70
C PHE A 360 9.31 1.45 -26.66
N GLU A 361 8.26 1.64 -25.86
CA GLU A 361 7.77 0.69 -24.84
C GLU A 361 7.44 -0.68 -25.46
N HIS A 362 6.75 -0.68 -26.60
CA HIS A 362 6.24 -1.90 -27.23
C HIS A 362 7.23 -2.57 -28.18
N ARG A 363 8.17 -1.81 -28.76
CA ARG A 363 9.12 -2.32 -29.75
C ARG A 363 10.54 -2.36 -29.22
N ASP A 364 11.25 -1.23 -29.27
CA ASP A 364 12.69 -1.18 -29.05
C ASP A 364 13.09 -1.70 -27.66
N LYS A 365 12.37 -1.29 -26.62
CA LYS A 365 12.64 -1.71 -25.24
C LYS A 365 12.55 -3.24 -25.06
N ARG A 366 11.68 -3.91 -25.82
CA ARG A 366 11.44 -5.36 -25.72
C ARG A 366 12.31 -6.18 -26.65
N LEU A 367 12.67 -5.65 -27.82
CA LEU A 367 13.30 -6.43 -28.88
C LEU A 367 14.81 -6.17 -29.02
N VAL A 368 15.28 -5.00 -28.62
CA VAL A 368 16.68 -4.61 -28.81
C VAL A 368 17.58 -5.36 -27.83
N ASP A 369 18.70 -5.86 -28.34
CA ASP A 369 19.85 -6.32 -27.57
C ASP A 369 21.02 -5.34 -27.79
N ILE A 370 21.26 -4.45 -26.83
CA ILE A 370 22.33 -3.44 -26.92
C ILE A 370 23.72 -4.07 -27.09
N ALA A 371 23.92 -5.31 -26.64
CA ALA A 371 25.20 -6.00 -26.82
C ALA A 371 25.53 -6.26 -28.30
N ARG A 372 24.51 -6.25 -29.17
CA ARG A 372 24.64 -6.43 -30.62
C ARG A 372 24.85 -5.12 -31.39
N ARG A 373 25.07 -3.99 -30.69
CA ARG A 373 25.30 -2.66 -31.28
C ARG A 373 24.18 -2.25 -32.26
N PRO A 374 22.93 -2.20 -31.78
CA PRO A 374 21.77 -1.87 -32.59
C PRO A 374 21.87 -0.44 -33.16
N VAL A 375 21.19 -0.25 -34.28
CA VAL A 375 20.80 1.05 -34.82
C VAL A 375 19.28 1.08 -34.94
N GLY A 376 18.68 2.25 -34.77
CA GLY A 376 17.24 2.43 -34.80
C GLY A 376 16.85 3.79 -35.36
N GLU A 377 15.55 3.99 -35.51
CA GLU A 377 14.98 5.27 -35.90
C GLU A 377 13.68 5.50 -35.14
N VAL A 378 13.50 6.72 -34.65
CA VAL A 378 12.28 7.17 -33.97
C VAL A 378 11.55 8.11 -34.90
N LYS A 379 10.32 7.78 -35.28
CA LYS A 379 9.50 8.62 -36.15
C LYS A 379 9.03 9.87 -35.40
N ILE A 380 9.41 11.04 -35.91
CA ILE A 380 8.99 12.35 -35.44
C ILE A 380 8.37 13.10 -36.63
N PRO A 381 7.03 13.10 -36.77
CA PRO A 381 6.37 13.81 -37.86
C PRO A 381 6.82 15.28 -37.95
N GLY A 382 7.10 15.75 -39.16
CA GLY A 382 7.52 17.14 -39.38
C GLY A 382 8.99 17.47 -39.07
N LEU A 383 9.78 16.54 -38.52
CA LEU A 383 11.19 16.79 -38.19
C LEU A 383 12.03 17.09 -39.44
N LEU A 384 12.82 18.17 -39.38
CA LEU A 384 13.77 18.52 -40.43
C LEU A 384 15.03 17.65 -40.35
N GLY A 385 15.45 17.12 -41.51
CA GLY A 385 16.71 16.38 -41.61
C GLY A 385 17.93 17.29 -41.56
N ASP A 386 19.10 16.72 -41.27
CA ASP A 386 20.34 17.49 -41.08
C ASP A 386 20.76 18.31 -42.32
N ASP A 387 20.41 17.89 -43.53
CA ASP A 387 20.65 18.69 -44.74
C ASP A 387 19.84 20.00 -44.73
N GLN A 388 18.57 19.94 -44.32
CA GLN A 388 17.70 21.12 -44.20
C GLN A 388 18.10 22.00 -43.02
N ARG A 389 18.56 21.39 -41.92
CA ARG A 389 19.10 22.11 -40.76
C ARG A 389 20.37 22.88 -41.12
N ARG A 390 21.28 22.26 -41.88
CA ARG A 390 22.50 22.91 -42.39
C ARG A 390 22.19 24.13 -43.25
N LEU A 391 21.16 24.06 -44.11
CA LEU A 391 20.69 25.23 -44.88
C LEU A 391 20.19 26.38 -44.00
N ARG A 392 19.81 26.11 -42.74
CA ARG A 392 19.39 27.11 -41.75
C ARG A 392 20.51 27.52 -40.79
N GLY A 393 21.75 27.09 -41.03
CA GLY A 393 22.89 27.36 -40.15
C GLY A 393 22.84 26.64 -38.80
N LEU A 394 22.08 25.54 -38.70
CA LEU A 394 21.96 24.74 -37.48
C LEU A 394 22.89 23.52 -37.52
N GLU A 395 23.44 23.18 -36.35
CA GLU A 395 24.29 22.00 -36.19
C GLU A 395 23.54 20.69 -36.50
N PRO A 396 24.21 19.69 -37.13
CA PRO A 396 23.67 18.36 -37.33
C PRO A 396 23.35 17.68 -36.00
N LYS A 397 22.20 17.00 -35.93
CA LYS A 397 21.74 16.27 -34.74
C LYS A 397 21.51 14.78 -35.01
N ASN A 398 22.03 14.23 -36.12
CA ASN A 398 21.71 12.90 -36.64
C ASN A 398 20.21 12.75 -36.94
N PHE A 399 19.66 13.72 -37.66
CA PHE A 399 18.26 13.72 -38.08
C PHE A 399 18.14 13.38 -39.57
N LYS A 400 17.23 12.46 -39.86
CA LYS A 400 16.69 12.21 -41.20
C LYS A 400 15.31 12.90 -41.26
N PRO A 401 14.83 13.38 -42.43
CA PRO A 401 13.50 13.98 -42.52
C PRO A 401 12.43 13.06 -41.91
N GLY A 402 11.75 13.55 -40.87
CA GLY A 402 10.74 12.81 -40.12
C GLY A 402 11.26 11.79 -39.09
N TYR A 403 12.58 11.67 -38.87
CA TYR A 403 13.16 10.64 -38.00
C TYR A 403 14.39 11.10 -37.22
N VAL A 404 14.40 10.74 -35.94
CA VAL A 404 15.60 10.79 -35.10
C VAL A 404 16.34 9.47 -35.24
N LEU A 405 17.58 9.50 -35.72
CA LEU A 405 18.39 8.29 -35.83
C LEU A 405 19.00 7.93 -34.47
N LEU A 406 18.90 6.66 -34.11
CA LEU A 406 19.49 6.07 -32.92
C LEU A 406 20.68 5.19 -33.30
N ASN A 407 21.83 5.42 -32.66
CA ASN A 407 23.05 4.65 -32.76
C ASN A 407 23.33 3.89 -31.46
N ARG A 408 24.46 3.18 -31.41
CA ARG A 408 24.87 2.44 -30.23
C ARG A 408 24.97 3.31 -28.98
N ASP A 409 25.61 4.48 -29.07
CA ASP A 409 25.83 5.36 -27.91
C ASP A 409 24.48 5.86 -27.37
N ASP A 410 23.52 6.10 -28.26
CA ASP A 410 22.15 6.44 -27.90
C ASP A 410 21.49 5.35 -27.04
N TYR A 411 21.62 4.08 -27.46
CA TYR A 411 21.10 2.95 -26.67
C TYR A 411 21.91 2.71 -25.39
N ASP A 412 23.24 2.84 -25.42
CA ASP A 412 24.09 2.68 -24.24
C ASP A 412 23.74 3.74 -23.17
N GLU A 413 23.53 5.00 -23.55
CA GLU A 413 23.09 6.07 -22.64
C GLU A 413 21.71 5.81 -22.01
N MET A 414 20.78 5.18 -22.74
CA MET A 414 19.44 4.86 -22.25
C MET A 414 19.44 3.63 -21.33
N PHE A 415 20.18 2.57 -21.68
CA PHE A 415 20.08 1.28 -21.01
C PHE A 415 21.16 1.08 -19.93
N MET A 416 22.42 1.46 -20.20
CA MET A 416 23.54 1.11 -19.32
C MET A 416 23.40 1.62 -17.88
N PRO A 417 22.93 2.85 -17.60
CA PRO A 417 22.75 3.30 -16.24
C PRO A 417 21.81 2.40 -15.42
N CYS A 418 20.75 1.90 -16.05
CA CYS A 418 19.80 0.98 -15.44
C CYS A 418 20.41 -0.42 -15.27
N LEU A 419 21.05 -0.96 -16.32
CA LEU A 419 21.68 -2.28 -16.30
C LEU A 419 22.81 -2.38 -15.25
N GLN A 420 23.64 -1.35 -15.15
CA GLN A 420 24.73 -1.29 -14.17
C GLN A 420 24.22 -1.28 -12.72
N ARG A 421 23.10 -0.59 -12.45
CA ARG A 421 22.45 -0.61 -11.13
C ARG A 421 21.93 -2.01 -10.78
N ILE A 422 21.31 -2.70 -11.74
CA ILE A 422 20.89 -4.10 -11.56
C ILE A 422 22.10 -5.00 -11.26
N ALA A 423 23.18 -4.88 -12.04
CA ALA A 423 24.41 -5.62 -11.79
C ALA A 423 25.00 -5.33 -10.40
N ALA A 424 24.96 -4.07 -9.94
CA ALA A 424 25.45 -3.70 -8.62
C ALA A 424 24.63 -4.34 -7.48
N VAL A 425 23.30 -4.40 -7.63
CA VAL A 425 22.43 -5.14 -6.69
C VAL A 425 22.80 -6.62 -6.68
N LEU A 426 22.87 -7.24 -7.86
CA LEU A 426 23.21 -8.66 -8.00
C LEU A 426 24.61 -8.98 -7.42
N GLN A 427 25.60 -8.11 -7.66
CA GLN A 427 26.95 -8.28 -7.14
C GLN A 427 26.98 -8.27 -5.61
N LYS A 428 26.29 -7.30 -4.97
CA LYS A 428 26.20 -7.22 -3.51
C LYS A 428 25.58 -8.47 -2.91
N GLN A 429 24.55 -9.01 -3.56
CA GLN A 429 23.87 -10.22 -3.14
C GLN A 429 24.79 -11.45 -3.28
N ILE A 430 25.51 -11.58 -4.39
CA ILE A 430 26.49 -12.65 -4.59
C ILE A 430 27.65 -12.56 -3.59
N ASP A 431 28.23 -11.37 -3.45
CA ASP A 431 29.33 -11.13 -2.51
C ASP A 431 28.92 -11.44 -1.07
N GLY A 432 27.69 -11.08 -0.66
CA GLY A 432 27.15 -11.40 0.66
C GLY A 432 26.99 -12.91 0.91
N ALA A 433 26.57 -13.67 -0.10
CA ALA A 433 26.48 -15.13 0.01
C ALA A 433 27.85 -15.80 0.07
N LEU A 434 28.79 -15.36 -0.77
CA LEU A 434 30.17 -15.87 -0.76
C LEU A 434 30.86 -15.63 0.58
N GLN A 435 30.63 -14.47 1.22
CA GLN A 435 31.13 -14.17 2.57
C GLN A 435 30.61 -15.13 3.64
N LEU A 436 29.42 -15.70 3.42
CA LEU A 436 28.81 -16.69 4.29
C LEU A 436 29.16 -18.14 3.90
N GLY A 437 30.10 -18.32 2.96
CA GLY A 437 30.53 -19.63 2.47
C GLY A 437 29.52 -20.34 1.57
N ILE A 438 28.54 -19.61 1.02
CA ILE A 438 27.48 -20.16 0.17
C ILE A 438 27.84 -19.97 -1.30
N ASN A 439 27.87 -21.09 -2.03
CA ASN A 439 28.15 -21.10 -3.47
C ASN A 439 26.89 -20.88 -4.31
N ILE A 440 26.84 -19.78 -5.07
CA ILE A 440 25.72 -19.47 -5.98
C ILE A 440 26.05 -19.98 -7.38
N LYS A 441 25.36 -21.03 -7.82
CA LYS A 441 25.55 -21.60 -9.16
C LYS A 441 24.55 -21.11 -10.20
N LYS A 442 23.39 -20.59 -9.75
CA LYS A 442 22.25 -20.26 -10.60
C LYS A 442 21.60 -18.96 -10.14
N VAL A 443 21.26 -18.10 -11.09
CA VAL A 443 20.51 -16.86 -10.88
C VAL A 443 19.25 -16.93 -11.74
N PHE A 444 18.08 -16.78 -11.13
CA PHE A 444 16.82 -16.75 -11.85
C PHE A 444 16.38 -15.31 -12.10
N LEU A 445 16.09 -15.00 -13.35
CA LEU A 445 15.62 -13.69 -13.79
C LEU A 445 14.13 -13.74 -14.12
N ILE A 446 13.37 -12.91 -13.41
CA ILE A 446 11.90 -12.86 -13.42
C ILE A 446 11.39 -11.43 -13.61
N GLY A 447 10.10 -11.27 -13.88
CA GLY A 447 9.43 -9.99 -14.08
C GLY A 447 9.55 -9.47 -15.51
N GLY A 448 8.74 -8.48 -15.86
CA GLY A 448 8.63 -7.97 -17.24
C GLY A 448 9.96 -7.50 -17.86
N PHE A 449 10.87 -6.93 -17.06
CA PHE A 449 12.18 -6.55 -17.58
C PHE A 449 13.10 -7.77 -17.80
N GLY A 450 12.89 -8.84 -17.04
CA GLY A 450 13.63 -10.09 -17.15
C GLY A 450 13.49 -10.80 -18.51
N ALA A 451 12.48 -10.43 -19.29
CA ALA A 451 12.29 -10.89 -20.67
C ALA A 451 13.19 -10.15 -21.69
N ALA A 452 13.68 -8.95 -21.37
CA ALA A 452 14.38 -8.10 -22.32
C ALA A 452 15.75 -8.68 -22.76
N PRO A 453 16.02 -8.80 -24.08
CA PRO A 453 17.29 -9.30 -24.60
C PRO A 453 18.50 -8.53 -24.08
N SER A 454 18.42 -7.20 -24.04
CA SER A 454 19.48 -6.34 -23.51
C SER A 454 19.88 -6.69 -22.08
N LEU A 455 18.91 -6.91 -21.19
CA LEU A 455 19.19 -7.30 -19.80
C LEU A 455 19.79 -8.70 -19.70
N ARG A 456 19.23 -9.67 -20.44
CA ARG A 456 19.70 -11.06 -20.46
C ARG A 456 21.14 -11.17 -20.96
N SER A 457 21.47 -10.53 -22.09
CA SER A 457 22.81 -10.52 -22.67
C SER A 457 23.81 -9.82 -21.75
N PHE A 458 23.43 -8.68 -21.18
CA PHE A 458 24.26 -7.95 -20.23
C PHE A 458 24.57 -8.79 -18.97
N LEU A 459 23.55 -9.35 -18.31
CA LEU A 459 23.74 -10.13 -17.07
C LEU A 459 24.51 -11.43 -17.30
N ARG A 460 24.31 -12.12 -18.42
CA ARG A 460 25.11 -13.31 -18.78
C ARG A 460 26.60 -12.98 -18.85
N LYS A 461 26.94 -11.91 -19.59
CA LYS A 461 28.33 -11.47 -19.71
C LYS A 461 28.89 -11.03 -18.35
N TYR A 462 28.10 -10.28 -17.59
CA TYR A 462 28.48 -9.78 -16.27
C TYR A 462 28.77 -10.92 -15.28
N LEU A 463 27.93 -11.96 -15.23
CA LEU A 463 28.12 -13.12 -14.34
C LEU A 463 29.38 -13.93 -14.68
N LEU A 464 29.68 -14.11 -15.98
CA LEU A 464 30.92 -14.76 -16.43
C LEU A 464 32.16 -13.94 -16.00
N GLU A 465 32.12 -12.63 -16.16
CA GLU A 465 33.21 -11.73 -15.74
C GLU A 465 33.35 -11.72 -14.21
N LEU A 466 32.25 -11.73 -13.47
CA LEU A 466 32.24 -11.76 -12.02
C LEU A 466 32.86 -13.07 -11.49
N ALA A 467 32.47 -14.23 -12.03
CA ALA A 467 33.02 -15.53 -11.64
C ALA A 467 34.54 -15.58 -11.82
N ARG A 468 35.04 -15.06 -12.96
CA ARG A 468 36.49 -14.93 -13.22
C ARG A 468 37.16 -13.97 -12.24
N LYS A 469 36.58 -12.79 -12.02
CA LYS A 469 37.13 -11.77 -11.10
C LYS A 469 37.18 -12.26 -9.65
N ARG A 470 36.26 -13.13 -9.25
CA ARG A 470 36.21 -13.77 -7.93
C ARG A 470 36.98 -15.09 -7.86
N MET A 471 37.63 -15.51 -8.95
CA MET A 471 38.37 -16.77 -9.04
C MET A 471 37.52 -17.98 -8.62
N LEU A 472 36.22 -17.97 -8.94
CA LEU A 472 35.35 -19.10 -8.68
C LEU A 472 35.75 -20.27 -9.57
N ASN A 473 35.70 -21.49 -9.03
CA ASN A 473 35.97 -22.72 -9.78
C ASN A 473 34.72 -23.24 -10.53
N TYR A 474 33.68 -22.40 -10.66
CA TYR A 474 32.45 -22.70 -11.36
C TYR A 474 31.88 -21.42 -12.01
N ASP A 475 31.07 -21.61 -13.05
CA ASP A 475 30.29 -20.53 -13.65
C ASP A 475 28.95 -20.34 -12.93
N ILE A 476 28.43 -19.12 -12.99
CA ILE A 476 27.09 -18.79 -12.50
C ILE A 476 26.13 -18.73 -13.70
N GLU A 477 25.19 -19.67 -13.74
CA GLU A 477 24.22 -19.79 -14.83
C GLU A 477 23.06 -18.80 -14.65
N LEU A 478 22.73 -18.02 -15.69
CA LEU A 478 21.53 -17.19 -15.72
C LEU A 478 20.35 -17.97 -16.32
N LEU A 479 19.36 -18.25 -15.49
CA LEU A 479 18.12 -18.93 -15.85
C LEU A 479 16.98 -17.91 -15.98
N PHE A 480 16.07 -18.17 -16.91
CA PHE A 480 14.85 -17.39 -17.10
C PHE A 480 13.77 -18.29 -17.69
N THR A 481 12.52 -17.85 -17.60
CA THR A 481 11.37 -18.51 -18.22
C THR A 481 10.89 -17.74 -19.47
N ASN A 482 9.84 -18.23 -20.13
CA ASN A 482 9.17 -17.53 -21.22
C ASN A 482 8.54 -16.21 -20.71
N GLU A 483 8.19 -15.30 -21.63
CA GLU A 483 7.69 -13.96 -21.26
C GLU A 483 6.43 -14.02 -20.39
N GLN A 484 5.45 -14.87 -20.76
CA GLN A 484 4.17 -14.98 -20.07
C GLN A 484 4.32 -15.48 -18.62
N ASP A 485 5.13 -16.50 -18.43
CA ASP A 485 5.47 -17.02 -17.10
C ASP A 485 6.25 -15.98 -16.30
N SER A 486 7.17 -15.24 -16.94
CA SER A 486 8.00 -14.25 -16.27
C SER A 486 7.18 -13.09 -15.70
N ILE A 487 6.11 -12.69 -16.38
CA ILE A 487 5.24 -11.59 -15.95
C ILE A 487 4.18 -12.00 -14.90
N THR A 488 3.85 -13.30 -14.80
CA THR A 488 2.84 -13.80 -13.85
C THR A 488 3.43 -14.60 -12.68
N ALA A 489 4.71 -14.97 -12.73
CA ALA A 489 5.37 -15.85 -11.75
C ALA A 489 5.15 -15.44 -10.29
N ILE A 490 5.18 -14.14 -10.00
CA ILE A 490 5.02 -13.63 -8.63
C ILE A 490 3.58 -13.86 -8.14
N ALA A 491 2.57 -13.41 -8.88
CA ALA A 491 1.16 -13.62 -8.50
C ALA A 491 0.79 -15.12 -8.46
N SER A 492 1.31 -15.90 -9.40
CA SER A 492 1.08 -17.34 -9.48
C SER A 492 1.72 -18.08 -8.32
N GLY A 493 2.97 -17.76 -7.99
CA GLY A 493 3.65 -18.32 -6.84
C GLY A 493 3.00 -17.93 -5.52
N ALA A 494 2.50 -16.71 -5.40
CA ALA A 494 1.71 -16.28 -4.25
C ALA A 494 0.43 -17.11 -4.09
N THR A 495 -0.25 -17.39 -5.21
CA THR A 495 -1.41 -18.28 -5.25
C THR A 495 -1.06 -19.68 -4.74
N ILE A 496 0.01 -20.29 -5.26
CA ILE A 496 0.47 -21.63 -4.83
C ILE A 496 0.88 -21.61 -3.35
N ARG A 497 1.57 -20.55 -2.90
CA ARG A 497 1.99 -20.44 -1.49
C ARG A 497 0.82 -20.37 -0.54
N ALA A 498 -0.29 -19.73 -0.92
CA ALA A 498 -1.49 -19.64 -0.11
C ALA A 498 -2.20 -21.00 0.09
N LEU A 499 -2.01 -21.97 -0.80
CA LEU A 499 -2.61 -23.30 -0.70
C LEU A 499 -1.98 -24.18 0.39
N SER A 500 -0.77 -23.86 0.83
CA SER A 500 -0.05 -24.65 1.83
C SER A 500 0.81 -23.74 2.71
N LEU A 501 0.37 -23.52 3.93
CA LEU A 501 1.01 -22.61 4.89
C LEU A 501 2.03 -23.29 5.83
N GLU A 502 2.02 -24.63 5.88
CA GLU A 502 2.88 -25.46 6.74
C GLU A 502 4.38 -25.13 6.62
N HIS A 503 5.18 -25.26 7.67
CA HIS A 503 6.64 -24.99 7.59
C HIS A 503 7.02 -23.56 7.15
N GLY A 504 6.09 -22.61 7.12
CA GLY A 504 6.39 -21.18 6.95
C GLY A 504 7.21 -20.62 8.11
N PRO A 505 7.72 -19.38 8.00
CA PRO A 505 8.35 -18.68 9.10
C PRO A 505 7.48 -18.68 10.36
N LYS A 506 8.13 -18.76 11.53
CA LYS A 506 7.42 -18.60 12.81
C LYS A 506 6.79 -17.22 12.88
N ARG A 507 5.64 -17.12 13.55
CA ARG A 507 4.86 -15.91 13.82
C ARG A 507 5.58 -14.97 14.78
N LYS A 508 6.78 -14.49 14.41
CA LYS A 508 7.52 -13.48 15.15
C LYS A 508 6.93 -12.11 14.82
N ALA A 509 6.38 -11.42 15.81
CA ALA A 509 5.79 -10.10 15.61
C ALA A 509 6.86 -9.08 15.18
N VAL A 510 6.56 -8.28 14.16
CA VAL A 510 7.39 -7.15 13.70
C VAL A 510 6.79 -5.79 14.07
N SER A 511 5.62 -5.80 14.72
CA SER A 511 4.92 -4.63 15.25
C SER A 511 4.39 -4.91 16.65
N SER A 512 4.24 -3.86 17.46
CA SER A 512 3.57 -3.92 18.75
C SER A 512 2.12 -3.42 18.62
N PHE A 513 1.17 -4.05 19.30
CA PHE A 513 -0.24 -3.62 19.36
C PHE A 513 -0.71 -3.42 20.79
N GLY A 514 -1.50 -2.37 21.01
CA GLY A 514 -1.93 -1.97 22.34
C GLY A 514 -3.18 -1.10 22.36
N PHE A 515 -3.77 -0.96 23.55
CA PHE A 515 -4.90 -0.08 23.81
C PHE A 515 -4.50 1.03 24.78
N PRO A 516 -4.96 2.27 24.58
CA PRO A 516 -4.87 3.31 25.60
C PRO A 516 -5.54 2.86 26.90
N ARG A 517 -4.97 3.28 28.02
CA ARG A 517 -5.42 2.96 29.37
C ARG A 517 -5.44 4.23 30.21
N THR A 518 -6.45 4.30 31.07
CA THR A 518 -6.51 5.27 32.18
C THR A 518 -6.26 4.49 33.46
N GLU A 519 -5.04 4.55 33.98
CA GLU A 519 -4.57 3.75 35.12
C GLU A 519 -4.40 4.61 36.35
N PRO A 520 -4.68 4.11 37.58
CA PRO A 520 -4.34 4.83 38.80
C PRO A 520 -2.87 5.28 38.79
N TYR A 521 -2.62 6.52 39.16
CA TYR A 521 -1.28 7.10 39.13
C TYR A 521 -0.36 6.41 40.15
N GLN A 522 0.54 5.57 39.63
CA GLN A 522 1.49 4.78 40.41
C GLN A 522 2.94 4.95 39.91
N PRO A 523 3.59 6.11 40.18
CA PRO A 523 4.92 6.44 39.66
C PRO A 523 6.06 5.57 40.20
N GLU A 524 5.84 4.86 41.31
CA GLU A 524 6.81 3.92 41.87
C GLU A 524 6.71 2.52 41.25
N ALA A 525 5.54 2.14 40.75
CA ALA A 525 5.32 0.84 40.11
C ALA A 525 5.59 0.88 38.60
N ALA A 526 5.25 2.00 37.94
CA ALA A 526 5.41 2.19 36.50
C ALA A 526 6.21 3.46 36.20
N THR A 527 7.42 3.31 35.66
CA THR A 527 8.32 4.45 35.39
C THR A 527 7.70 5.44 34.41
N GLY A 528 6.92 4.98 33.44
CA GLY A 528 6.27 5.85 32.47
C GLY A 528 5.19 6.76 33.07
N HIS A 529 4.66 6.43 34.26
CA HIS A 529 3.74 7.32 34.97
C HIS A 529 4.45 8.61 35.42
N ARG A 530 5.76 8.57 35.73
CA ARG A 530 6.53 9.76 36.15
C ARG A 530 6.53 10.87 35.10
N GLU A 531 6.37 10.50 33.84
CA GLU A 531 6.38 11.39 32.67
C GLU A 531 5.00 11.45 31.99
N ALA A 532 3.96 10.82 32.56
CA ALA A 532 2.63 10.79 31.99
C ALA A 532 1.83 12.05 32.35
N ASP A 533 0.89 12.40 31.49
CA ASP A 533 -0.13 13.40 31.80
C ASP A 533 -1.06 12.86 32.89
N ILE A 534 -1.06 13.52 34.05
CA ILE A 534 -1.86 13.13 35.22
C ILE A 534 -3.15 13.96 35.23
N LYS A 535 -4.30 13.29 35.26
CA LYS A 535 -5.63 13.91 35.44
C LYS A 535 -6.21 13.47 36.77
N ILE A 536 -6.68 14.42 37.59
CA ILE A 536 -7.51 14.13 38.75
C ILE A 536 -8.94 13.99 38.25
N ASP A 537 -9.56 12.83 38.45
CA ASP A 537 -10.92 12.57 37.97
C ASP A 537 -11.95 13.22 38.92
N SER A 538 -12.84 14.03 38.36
CA SER A 538 -13.88 14.75 39.11
C SER A 538 -14.94 13.86 39.78
N PHE A 539 -15.07 12.60 39.36
CA PHE A 539 -16.09 11.67 39.87
C PHE A 539 -15.64 10.92 41.11
N ASP A 540 -14.38 10.48 41.17
CA ASP A 540 -13.84 9.71 42.30
C ASP A 540 -12.67 10.39 43.02
N GLY A 541 -12.24 11.58 42.56
CA GLY A 541 -11.16 12.36 43.18
C GLY A 541 -9.78 11.72 43.06
N CYS A 542 -9.62 10.63 42.30
CA CYS A 542 -8.37 9.90 42.18
C CYS A 542 -7.53 10.44 41.02
N SER A 543 -6.20 10.34 41.16
CA SER A 543 -5.25 10.68 40.10
C SER A 543 -5.07 9.50 39.14
N TYR A 544 -5.20 9.77 37.84
CA TYR A 544 -5.00 8.79 36.78
C TYR A 544 -3.93 9.24 35.79
N ALA A 545 -3.15 8.27 35.29
CA ALA A 545 -2.23 8.44 34.19
C ALA A 545 -2.88 7.96 32.89
N SER A 546 -2.73 8.74 31.82
CA SER A 546 -3.13 8.32 30.47
C SER A 546 -1.93 7.68 29.74
N VAL A 547 -1.99 6.37 29.52
CA VAL A 547 -0.91 5.56 28.97
C VAL A 547 -1.41 4.63 27.87
N ILE A 548 -0.53 3.89 27.22
CA ILE A 548 -0.89 2.75 26.37
C ILE A 548 -0.35 1.46 26.97
N ASP A 549 -1.14 0.39 26.92
CA ASP A 549 -0.69 -0.96 27.23
C ASP A 549 -0.63 -1.81 25.96
N TYR A 550 0.58 -2.23 25.61
CA TYR A 550 0.83 -3.13 24.49
C TYR A 550 0.71 -4.59 24.96
N PHE A 551 -0.27 -5.31 24.41
CA PHE A 551 -0.49 -6.74 24.69
C PHE A 551 0.25 -7.65 23.70
N LEU A 552 0.57 -7.14 22.51
CA LEU A 552 1.42 -7.82 21.53
C LEU A 552 2.68 -6.97 21.38
N HIS A 553 3.84 -7.55 21.66
CA HIS A 553 5.11 -6.83 21.56
C HIS A 553 5.88 -7.25 20.32
N LYS A 554 6.50 -6.29 19.64
CA LYS A 554 7.47 -6.56 18.59
C LYS A 554 8.57 -7.52 19.09
N LYS A 555 9.01 -8.44 18.23
CA LYS A 555 9.95 -9.56 18.48
C LYS A 555 9.42 -10.69 19.35
N SER A 556 8.18 -10.61 19.86
CA SER A 556 7.51 -11.72 20.55
C SER A 556 7.00 -12.79 19.57
N TYR A 557 6.62 -13.95 20.12
CA TYR A 557 6.00 -15.06 19.38
C TYR A 557 4.60 -15.32 19.97
N PRO A 558 3.56 -14.59 19.53
CA PRO A 558 2.20 -14.87 19.97
C PRO A 558 1.78 -16.32 19.69
N PRO A 559 0.95 -16.92 20.56
CA PRO A 559 0.41 -18.26 20.32
C PRO A 559 -0.47 -18.29 19.06
N TYR A 560 -0.75 -19.50 18.55
CA TYR A 560 -1.56 -19.68 17.35
C TYR A 560 -2.99 -19.12 17.53
N VAL A 561 -3.56 -19.40 18.71
CA VAL A 561 -4.78 -18.80 19.24
C VAL A 561 -4.45 -18.26 20.63
N GLY A 562 -4.77 -16.99 20.87
CA GLY A 562 -4.76 -16.37 22.20
C GLY A 562 -4.08 -15.00 22.25
N ILE A 563 -4.57 -14.15 23.16
CA ILE A 563 -3.86 -13.20 24.03
C ILE A 563 -4.76 -13.01 25.28
N GLY A 564 -4.17 -12.76 26.45
CA GLY A 564 -4.88 -12.62 27.73
C GLY A 564 -5.64 -11.29 27.88
N PRO A 565 -6.42 -11.10 28.95
CA PRO A 565 -7.18 -9.87 29.16
C PRO A 565 -6.22 -8.67 29.18
N SER A 566 -6.55 -7.57 28.50
CA SER A 566 -5.83 -6.30 28.65
C SER A 566 -6.06 -5.64 30.03
N GLY A 567 -6.64 -6.39 30.98
CA GLY A 567 -7.14 -5.90 32.25
C GLY A 567 -8.50 -5.20 32.12
N ALA A 568 -9.23 -5.12 33.22
CA ALA A 568 -10.52 -4.45 33.25
C ALA A 568 -10.39 -2.96 32.87
N HIS A 569 -11.23 -2.49 31.96
CA HIS A 569 -11.39 -1.09 31.60
C HIS A 569 -12.44 -0.45 32.49
N LYS A 570 -12.24 0.83 32.82
CA LYS A 570 -13.14 1.57 33.72
C LYS A 570 -13.69 2.80 33.00
N LEU A 571 -15.00 2.90 32.93
CA LEU A 571 -15.71 4.12 32.55
C LEU A 571 -16.41 4.72 33.78
N LEU A 572 -16.12 5.99 34.07
CA LEU A 572 -16.87 6.81 35.03
C LEU A 572 -17.71 7.82 34.26
N THR A 573 -18.99 7.89 34.55
CA THR A 573 -19.90 8.73 33.77
C THR A 573 -21.02 9.32 34.61
N SER A 574 -21.47 10.51 34.19
CA SER A 574 -22.59 11.20 34.82
C SER A 574 -23.91 10.49 34.51
N PRO A 575 -24.87 10.48 35.45
CA PRO A 575 -26.21 9.92 35.22
C PRO A 575 -26.92 10.42 33.96
N ARG A 576 -26.59 11.63 33.49
CA ARG A 576 -27.24 12.29 32.35
C ARG A 576 -26.64 11.95 30.98
N LYS A 577 -25.48 11.29 30.93
CA LYS A 577 -24.77 10.98 29.68
C LYS A 577 -25.04 9.54 29.22
N LYS A 578 -24.76 9.27 27.94
CA LYS A 578 -24.67 7.90 27.41
C LYS A 578 -23.39 7.22 27.89
N PHE A 579 -23.44 5.90 28.08
CA PHE A 579 -22.31 5.14 28.60
C PHE A 579 -21.54 4.53 27.43
N ILE A 580 -20.85 5.38 26.67
CA ILE A 580 -20.15 4.96 25.46
C ILE A 580 -18.73 4.53 25.80
N CYS A 581 -18.45 3.23 25.69
CA CYS A 581 -17.11 2.66 25.77
C CYS A 581 -16.44 2.77 24.39
N ARG A 582 -15.36 3.54 24.29
CA ARG A 582 -14.60 3.75 23.04
C ARG A 582 -13.19 3.21 23.19
N GLU A 583 -12.90 2.10 22.53
CA GLU A 583 -11.57 1.52 22.46
C GLU A 583 -10.92 1.80 21.11
N ILE A 584 -9.67 2.27 21.13
CA ILE A 584 -8.88 2.51 19.93
C ILE A 584 -7.65 1.61 20.01
N LEU A 585 -7.51 0.71 19.04
CA LEU A 585 -6.34 -0.13 18.91
C LEU A 585 -5.23 0.67 18.23
N PHE A 586 -4.03 0.65 18.80
CA PHE A 586 -2.83 1.26 18.23
C PHE A 586 -1.81 0.21 17.80
N VAL A 587 -1.04 0.55 16.78
CA VAL A 587 0.13 -0.21 16.30
C VAL A 587 1.37 0.67 16.36
N ASN A 588 2.52 0.09 16.70
CA ASN A 588 3.80 0.79 16.65
C ASN A 588 4.92 -0.16 16.18
N ASP A 589 5.73 0.30 15.22
CA ASP A 589 6.82 -0.47 14.62
C ASP A 589 8.19 -0.21 15.27
N SER A 590 8.29 0.72 16.21
CA SER A 590 9.54 1.09 16.86
C SER A 590 10.03 0.00 17.82
N ASP A 591 11.34 -0.21 17.82
CA ASP A 591 12.01 -1.09 18.79
C ASP A 591 12.06 -0.49 20.20
N LYS A 592 11.76 0.81 20.34
CA LYS A 592 11.86 1.54 21.61
C LYS A 592 10.54 1.57 22.39
N THR A 593 9.42 1.29 21.74
CA THR A 593 8.06 1.36 22.28
C THR A 593 7.88 0.53 23.54
N LYS A 594 7.15 1.08 24.52
CA LYS A 594 6.88 0.43 25.82
C LYS A 594 5.49 0.77 26.34
N SER A 595 4.89 -0.17 27.07
CA SER A 595 3.68 0.07 27.86
C SER A 595 3.91 1.13 28.95
N SER A 596 2.84 1.67 29.51
CA SER A 596 2.81 2.61 30.63
C SER A 596 3.40 4.00 30.34
N TYR A 597 3.71 4.30 29.08
CA TYR A 597 4.00 5.65 28.60
C TYR A 597 2.81 6.19 27.82
N ASN A 598 2.60 7.50 27.81
CA ASN A 598 1.58 8.13 26.98
C ASN A 598 1.78 7.79 25.48
N VAL A 599 0.70 7.75 24.70
CA VAL A 599 0.75 7.47 23.26
C VAL A 599 1.57 8.52 22.49
N ASN A 600 1.54 9.78 22.93
CA ASN A 600 2.27 10.90 22.35
C ASN A 600 3.71 11.04 22.89
N HIS A 601 4.12 10.17 23.82
CA HIS A 601 5.46 10.21 24.39
C HIS A 601 6.53 9.83 23.36
N VAL A 602 7.75 10.37 23.47
CA VAL A 602 8.86 10.09 22.54
C VAL A 602 9.21 8.59 22.44
N ILE A 603 9.00 7.83 23.52
CA ILE A 603 9.18 6.36 23.55
C ILE A 603 8.19 5.66 22.62
N ASN A 604 6.98 6.18 22.51
CA ASN A 604 5.89 5.66 21.70
C ASN A 604 5.69 6.45 20.40
N ALA A 605 6.67 7.26 20.00
CA ALA A 605 6.64 7.97 18.73
C ALA A 605 6.40 6.99 17.56
N GLY A 606 5.52 7.38 16.64
CA GLY A 606 5.09 6.52 15.51
C GLY A 606 3.96 5.54 15.86
N ALA A 607 3.28 5.69 17.00
CA ALA A 607 2.05 4.97 17.27
C ALA A 607 0.92 5.46 16.34
N GLU A 608 0.28 4.53 15.66
CA GLU A 608 -0.77 4.78 14.67
C GLU A 608 -2.06 4.06 15.07
N LYS A 609 -3.22 4.64 14.77
CA LYS A 609 -4.51 3.97 14.97
C LYS A 609 -4.65 2.82 13.97
N ALA A 610 -4.95 1.63 14.47
CA ALA A 610 -5.10 0.39 13.68
C ALA A 610 -6.53 -0.16 13.69
N GLY A 611 -7.32 0.13 14.72
CA GLY A 611 -8.67 -0.39 14.86
C GLY A 611 -9.48 0.38 15.90
N ARG A 612 -10.79 0.10 15.98
CA ARG A 612 -11.71 0.80 16.88
C ARG A 612 -12.88 -0.11 17.29
N LEU A 613 -13.26 -0.07 18.55
CA LEU A 613 -14.47 -0.68 19.09
C LEU A 613 -15.29 0.40 19.81
N VAL A 614 -16.60 0.45 19.57
CA VAL A 614 -17.51 1.36 20.28
C VAL A 614 -18.72 0.60 20.76
N VAL A 615 -18.97 0.61 22.06
CA VAL A 615 -20.10 -0.08 22.70
C VAL A 615 -20.93 0.95 23.45
N ASP A 616 -22.25 0.94 23.23
CA ASP A 616 -23.18 1.72 24.04
C ASP A 616 -23.68 0.84 25.19
N MET A 617 -23.18 1.10 26.39
CA MET A 617 -23.55 0.38 27.61
C MET A 617 -24.61 1.12 28.44
N THR A 618 -25.34 2.06 27.84
CA THR A 618 -26.36 2.86 28.56
C THR A 618 -27.48 2.00 29.14
N TYR A 619 -27.76 0.86 28.50
CA TYR A 619 -28.75 -0.13 28.98
C TYR A 619 -28.45 -0.62 30.40
N LEU A 620 -27.18 -0.63 30.83
CA LEU A 620 -26.81 -1.02 32.19
C LEU A 620 -27.48 -0.14 33.25
N ARG A 621 -27.63 1.16 32.97
CA ARG A 621 -28.40 2.08 33.81
C ARG A 621 -29.89 1.90 33.59
N ASP A 622 -30.33 1.95 32.33
CA ASP A 622 -31.75 2.06 31.99
C ASP A 622 -32.54 0.81 32.40
N GLU A 623 -31.90 -0.35 32.43
CA GLU A 623 -32.48 -1.63 32.86
C GLU A 623 -32.14 -1.98 34.33
N GLY A 624 -31.39 -1.13 35.02
CA GLY A 624 -31.08 -1.30 36.45
C GLY A 624 -30.02 -2.35 36.77
N HIS A 625 -29.16 -2.73 35.82
CA HIS A 625 -28.05 -3.68 36.05
C HIS A 625 -26.94 -3.10 36.92
N ILE A 626 -26.81 -1.78 36.99
CA ILE A 626 -25.87 -1.08 37.87
C ILE A 626 -26.55 0.07 38.62
N SER A 627 -26.00 0.38 39.80
CA SER A 627 -26.46 1.48 40.64
C SER A 627 -25.44 2.64 40.65
N PRO A 628 -25.89 3.88 40.89
CA PRO A 628 -24.98 5.01 41.01
C PRO A 628 -24.10 4.86 42.26
N THR A 629 -22.80 5.10 42.09
CA THR A 629 -21.82 5.24 43.17
C THR A 629 -22.00 6.61 43.82
N ILE A 630 -22.20 6.62 45.13
CA ILE A 630 -22.25 7.85 45.94
C ILE A 630 -20.92 7.98 46.68
N PRO A 631 -20.14 9.07 46.49
CA PRO A 631 -18.88 9.23 47.19
C PRO A 631 -19.08 9.39 48.70
N GLU A 632 -18.28 8.67 49.49
CA GLU A 632 -18.32 8.73 50.94
C GLU A 632 -17.34 9.80 51.48
N PRO A 633 -17.59 10.37 52.67
CA PRO A 633 -16.64 11.25 53.33
C PRO A 633 -15.37 10.49 53.70
N ASN A 634 -14.19 11.08 53.47
CA ASN A 634 -12.93 10.54 53.95
C ASN A 634 -12.81 10.67 55.49
N GLU A 635 -11.69 10.24 56.06
CA GLU A 635 -11.41 10.27 57.52
C GLU A 635 -11.49 11.68 58.15
N TYR A 636 -11.47 12.73 57.33
CA TYR A 636 -11.59 14.13 57.74
C TYR A 636 -12.99 14.72 57.48
N GLY A 637 -13.96 13.90 57.08
CA GLY A 637 -15.32 14.32 56.75
C GLY A 637 -15.45 15.04 55.40
N VAL A 638 -14.41 15.02 54.56
CA VAL A 638 -14.43 15.64 53.23
C VAL A 638 -14.88 14.62 52.20
N VAL A 639 -15.96 14.94 51.48
CA VAL A 639 -16.44 14.13 50.34
C VAL A 639 -15.63 14.49 49.10
N LEU A 640 -14.90 13.52 48.56
CA LEU A 640 -14.14 13.68 47.31
C LEU A 640 -14.93 13.07 46.15
N GLY A 641 -15.11 13.83 45.08
CA GLY A 641 -15.84 13.39 43.88
C GLY A 641 -17.33 13.73 43.87
N ARG A 642 -18.07 13.18 42.90
CA ARG A 642 -19.51 13.42 42.71
C ARG A 642 -20.26 12.12 42.34
N PRO A 643 -21.58 12.03 42.56
CA PRO A 643 -22.37 10.86 42.19
C PRO A 643 -22.18 10.47 40.71
N HIS A 644 -21.88 9.21 40.45
CA HIS A 644 -21.52 8.72 39.12
C HIS A 644 -21.89 7.25 38.93
N TYR A 645 -21.95 6.81 37.68
CA TYR A 645 -21.99 5.38 37.35
C TYR A 645 -20.58 4.89 37.06
N ARG A 646 -20.30 3.65 37.46
CA ARG A 646 -19.06 2.94 37.15
C ARG A 646 -19.40 1.72 36.30
N VAL A 647 -18.81 1.65 35.11
CA VAL A 647 -18.86 0.47 34.25
C VAL A 647 -17.47 -0.14 34.20
N THR A 648 -17.39 -1.43 34.47
CA THR A 648 -16.14 -2.20 34.43
C THR A 648 -16.34 -3.40 33.51
N TYR A 649 -15.56 -3.45 32.44
CA TYR A 649 -15.64 -4.48 31.38
C TYR A 649 -14.22 -4.94 31.02
N ASP A 650 -14.08 -6.19 30.57
CA ASP A 650 -12.82 -6.69 30.08
C ASP A 650 -12.70 -6.42 28.57
N LEU A 651 -11.51 -6.06 28.12
CA LEU A 651 -11.17 -6.03 26.71
C LEU A 651 -10.15 -7.12 26.44
N VAL A 652 -10.55 -8.13 25.68
CA VAL A 652 -9.78 -9.34 25.43
C VAL A 652 -9.32 -9.35 23.98
N PRO A 653 -8.06 -8.97 23.69
CA PRO A 653 -7.47 -9.22 22.38
C PRO A 653 -7.18 -10.71 22.23
N VAL A 654 -7.49 -11.27 21.06
CA VAL A 654 -7.23 -12.66 20.70
C VAL A 654 -6.61 -12.65 19.32
N VAL A 655 -5.39 -13.17 19.23
CA VAL A 655 -4.74 -13.37 17.95
C VAL A 655 -5.06 -14.78 17.47
N GLU A 656 -5.63 -14.89 16.27
CA GLU A 656 -6.04 -16.15 15.63
C GLU A 656 -5.41 -16.18 14.23
N GLY A 657 -4.39 -17.01 14.03
CA GLY A 657 -3.68 -17.05 12.74
C GLY A 657 -3.09 -15.68 12.35
N ARG A 658 -3.61 -15.04 11.31
CA ARG A 658 -3.17 -13.69 10.87
C ARG A 658 -4.19 -12.60 11.17
N ASP A 659 -5.15 -12.89 12.05
CA ASP A 659 -6.16 -11.95 12.52
C ASP A 659 -5.95 -11.60 13.99
N LEU A 660 -6.37 -10.39 14.35
CA LEU A 660 -6.47 -9.89 15.72
C LEU A 660 -7.92 -9.52 15.97
N LYS A 661 -8.60 -10.36 16.74
CA LYS A 661 -9.92 -10.11 17.30
C LYS A 661 -9.75 -9.38 18.63
N TYR A 662 -10.67 -8.50 18.99
CA TYR A 662 -10.69 -7.85 20.29
C TYR A 662 -12.13 -7.67 20.75
N VAL A 663 -12.40 -8.14 21.96
CA VAL A 663 -13.76 -8.35 22.46
C VAL A 663 -13.97 -7.58 23.75
N ALA A 664 -15.01 -6.75 23.80
CA ALA A 664 -15.47 -6.14 25.04
C ALA A 664 -16.45 -7.09 25.73
N MET A 665 -16.15 -7.48 26.97
CA MET A 665 -16.91 -8.43 27.77
C MET A 665 -17.43 -7.79 29.06
N TYR A 666 -18.70 -8.00 29.37
CA TYR A 666 -19.33 -7.47 30.58
C TYR A 666 -20.20 -8.54 31.28
N PRO A 667 -20.21 -8.63 32.62
CA PRO A 667 -19.32 -7.92 33.54
C PRO A 667 -17.86 -8.39 33.42
N ALA A 668 -16.91 -7.57 33.87
CA ALA A 668 -15.49 -7.94 33.91
C ALA A 668 -15.24 -9.13 34.86
N SER A 669 -15.31 -10.34 34.32
CA SER A 669 -15.21 -11.61 35.02
C SER A 669 -15.07 -12.76 34.01
N ASP A 670 -14.64 -13.93 34.49
CA ASP A 670 -14.55 -15.14 33.66
C ASP A 670 -15.90 -15.58 33.05
N ASN A 671 -17.03 -15.09 33.60
CA ASN A 671 -18.38 -15.37 33.13
C ASN A 671 -19.00 -14.19 32.35
N GLY A 672 -18.21 -13.19 31.96
CA GLY A 672 -18.69 -12.03 31.21
C GLY A 672 -19.22 -12.42 29.83
N GLU A 673 -20.29 -11.76 29.39
CA GLU A 673 -20.84 -11.94 28.05
C GLU A 673 -20.17 -11.00 27.04
N VAL A 674 -20.11 -11.42 25.78
CA VAL A 674 -19.55 -10.59 24.69
C VAL A 674 -20.53 -9.48 24.33
N MET A 675 -20.16 -8.25 24.64
CA MET A 675 -20.94 -7.05 24.30
C MET A 675 -20.73 -6.63 22.85
N LYS A 676 -19.46 -6.68 22.40
CA LYS A 676 -19.08 -6.37 21.03
C LYS A 676 -17.70 -6.94 20.71
N ALA A 677 -17.49 -7.30 19.45
CA ALA A 677 -16.18 -7.69 18.93
C ALA A 677 -15.79 -6.81 17.75
N GLY A 678 -14.49 -6.53 17.64
CA GLY A 678 -13.85 -6.02 16.44
C GLY A 678 -12.77 -6.99 15.96
N GLN A 679 -12.40 -6.87 14.68
CA GLN A 679 -11.34 -7.67 14.09
C GLN A 679 -10.55 -6.84 13.08
N ILE A 680 -9.25 -7.07 13.01
CA ILE A 680 -8.40 -6.62 11.91
C ILE A 680 -7.48 -7.76 11.45
N SER A 681 -7.06 -7.75 10.19
CA SER A 681 -5.92 -8.56 9.78
C SER A 681 -4.63 -7.93 10.30
N ILE A 682 -3.73 -8.77 10.79
CA ILE A 682 -2.39 -8.41 11.24
C ILE A 682 -1.31 -9.20 10.48
N ALA A 683 -1.60 -9.66 9.26
CA ALA A 683 -0.64 -10.38 8.43
C ALA A 683 0.67 -9.60 8.23
N ALA A 684 0.60 -8.28 8.03
CA ALA A 684 1.75 -7.39 7.91
C ALA A 684 2.48 -7.13 9.24
N ALA A 685 1.94 -7.60 10.36
CA ALA A 685 2.63 -7.60 11.66
C ALA A 685 3.51 -8.85 11.86
N PHE A 686 3.57 -9.75 10.88
CA PHE A 686 4.48 -10.90 10.84
C PHE A 686 5.40 -10.81 9.62
N ASN A 687 6.47 -11.62 9.63
CA ASN A 687 7.31 -11.73 8.43
C ASN A 687 6.51 -12.32 7.26
N PRO A 688 6.72 -11.87 6.02
CA PRO A 688 6.11 -12.50 4.84
C PRO A 688 6.37 -14.01 4.79
N GLY A 689 5.40 -14.77 4.30
CA GLY A 689 5.42 -16.23 4.21
C GLY A 689 4.90 -16.94 5.46
N THR A 690 4.62 -16.19 6.54
CA THR A 690 4.13 -16.73 7.81
C THR A 690 2.74 -17.37 7.64
N GLY A 691 2.64 -18.65 8.02
CA GLY A 691 1.44 -19.46 7.93
C GLY A 691 0.43 -19.22 9.04
#